data_AF-A0A428TU92-F1
#
_entry.id   AF-A0A428TU92-F1
#
_cell.length_a   1.000
_cell.length_b   1.000
_cell.length_c   1.000
_cell.angle_alpha   90.00
_cell.angle_beta   90.00
_cell.angle_gamma   90.00
#
_symmetry.space_group_name_H-M   'P 1'
#
loop_
_entity.id
_entity.type
_entity.pdbx_description
1 polymer ?
#
loop_
_entity_poly.entity_id
_entity_poly.type
_entity_poly.pdbx_seq_one_letter_code
_entity_poly.pdbx_strand_id
1 'polypeptide(L)'
;MSPTKSSRYSTSRQKACQACSAAKAKCDRRPETCGRCALRGLDCHYAQSRASNSESRDTSLFDGNDTAYSLPEVPLESLQPVARTDTPNPPELNFSRLELVCPINSDDIKNRWLNTYVPFPGQTLKDYSPSVMGFVYRILKSYASVVVRGRGIPPFIHFSQITPAAITRPLSTCFSLVRICESSLPGSEGTATDILQREMTSIYEQHGTYGGINLLAAFQAYLIYALVLYFHLTPSQGPAPFLRQAIINLQEIACTSSQRGLVCVAEQDGIRPKWEAWIIAEAKRRTLYTMYFLDNVLSAQDGLPTYLGSELRGLPAPSSKTLWQGHRHDWETAYNVHLAEWSEGNFRIDELWPLSENSDENVVRGRNRVDRWLEGVDEFGTMLYAVTSCTHEQTDQTSTANSTMATRSNTQNSPSGEPTPEQPYSIFDKRQKALIVLIVSVAATFSGFASNIYFPALPTIAHDLDTSVELINLTVTSYLIFQGIAPSFWGPISDVKGRRVAYCCTFIVFLGACIGLAEAKNYATLLVLRCLQSTGSASTIAIGSGVIGDITTRSERGGLMGIFQAGLLMPVAVGPVIGGLLAGSLGWRSIFWFLAIYSGVFLVFLVLLLPETLRAIVGNGSQTPSNPLTQFPLTIYQRTTKTHWDQVPQEQTARKHIDITGPIRILVSKHAAPIIFFLAIYYAVWQMSITTMSTLFETKYNLGETEVGLTFIANGVGSIIGTLITGKILDIDYRRVKAQHDSSITDPEANQSEFPLEKARLRLVPLFSILQCLSIILFGWTIHYPHKVHIAVPIISTFITGWTAVSTQSVVMTYLVDIFHDRSAAASASLNLARCLFAAGGTSFIMPMINGIGVGPAFTVCVAVQVLGLLSLGIQFRYGSKWRRGSETDRVKNSR
;
A
#
# COMPACT_ATOMS: atom_id res chain seq x y z
N MET A 1 -19.26 58.87 -8.85
CA MET A 1 -20.64 58.30 -8.88
C MET A 1 -21.22 58.56 -10.25
N SER A 2 -21.21 57.53 -11.11
CA SER A 2 -21.73 57.44 -12.49
C SER A 2 -21.25 56.07 -13.06
N PRO A 3 -21.80 55.54 -14.18
CA PRO A 3 -22.55 54.28 -14.22
C PRO A 3 -21.78 53.07 -14.75
N THR A 4 -22.41 51.90 -14.62
CA THR A 4 -22.01 50.58 -15.07
C THR A 4 -21.59 50.50 -16.54
N LYS A 5 -20.40 49.95 -16.80
CA LYS A 5 -19.95 49.50 -18.14
C LYS A 5 -19.80 47.98 -18.16
N SER A 6 -20.53 47.36 -19.09
CA SER A 6 -20.40 45.97 -19.52
C SER A 6 -19.04 45.69 -20.16
N SER A 7 -18.40 44.56 -19.83
CA SER A 7 -17.32 43.98 -20.62
C SER A 7 -17.69 42.58 -21.10
N ARG A 8 -17.68 42.44 -22.42
CA ARG A 8 -17.84 41.23 -23.23
C ARG A 8 -16.62 40.31 -23.07
N TYR A 9 -16.85 39.00 -22.99
CA TYR A 9 -16.29 37.93 -23.86
C TYR A 9 -16.29 36.57 -23.14
N SER A 10 -17.27 35.72 -23.48
CA SER A 10 -17.11 34.27 -23.48
C SER A 10 -17.75 33.70 -24.76
N THR A 11 -17.16 34.01 -25.91
CA THR A 11 -17.48 33.30 -27.15
C THR A 11 -16.96 31.87 -27.04
N SER A 12 -17.91 30.92 -27.03
CA SER A 12 -17.69 29.52 -27.39
C SER A 12 -16.73 29.43 -28.57
N ARG A 13 -15.63 28.66 -28.45
CA ARG A 13 -14.67 28.43 -29.53
C ARG A 13 -15.36 27.64 -30.66
N GLN A 14 -16.04 28.34 -31.58
CA GLN A 14 -16.41 27.76 -32.87
C GLN A 14 -15.12 27.40 -33.62
N LYS A 15 -14.95 26.10 -33.91
CA LYS A 15 -13.87 25.57 -34.75
C LYS A 15 -14.13 25.98 -36.21
N ALA A 16 -13.08 25.96 -37.03
CA ALA A 16 -13.17 26.23 -38.48
C ALA A 16 -14.30 25.40 -39.13
N CYS A 17 -14.91 25.90 -40.22
CA CYS A 17 -15.92 25.13 -40.94
C CYS A 17 -15.35 23.78 -41.40
N GLN A 18 -16.22 22.80 -41.59
CA GLN A 18 -15.83 21.41 -41.84
C GLN A 18 -14.96 21.27 -43.10
N ALA A 19 -15.29 22.01 -44.17
CA ALA A 19 -14.51 22.04 -45.41
C ALA A 19 -13.10 22.65 -45.24
N CYS A 20 -12.96 23.70 -44.42
CA CYS A 20 -11.64 24.28 -44.11
C CYS A 20 -10.85 23.42 -43.13
N SER A 21 -11.52 22.75 -42.19
CA SER A 21 -10.91 21.81 -41.26
C SER A 21 -10.36 20.59 -42.00
N ALA A 22 -11.15 20.00 -42.91
CA ALA A 22 -10.73 18.86 -43.72
C ALA A 22 -9.53 19.21 -44.60
N ALA A 23 -9.52 20.40 -45.19
CA ALA A 23 -8.42 20.86 -46.04
C ALA A 23 -7.23 21.49 -45.28
N LYS A 24 -7.22 21.46 -43.93
CA LYS A 24 -6.21 22.11 -43.06
C LYS A 24 -5.92 23.57 -43.43
N ALA A 25 -6.94 24.31 -43.85
CA ALA A 25 -6.81 25.69 -44.32
C ALA A 25 -7.44 26.70 -43.35
N LYS A 26 -6.96 27.95 -43.38
CA LYS A 26 -7.45 29.02 -42.52
C LYS A 26 -8.89 29.40 -42.91
N CYS A 27 -9.80 29.39 -41.93
CA CYS A 27 -11.20 29.76 -42.07
C CYS A 27 -11.42 31.12 -41.40
N ASP A 28 -12.01 32.08 -42.11
CA ASP A 28 -12.31 33.44 -41.63
C ASP A 28 -13.64 33.52 -40.84
N ARG A 29 -14.36 32.40 -40.72
CA ARG A 29 -15.47 32.18 -39.76
C ARG A 29 -16.67 33.12 -39.93
N ARG A 30 -16.96 33.53 -41.16
CA ARG A 30 -18.19 34.28 -41.46
C ARG A 30 -19.42 33.40 -41.23
N PRO A 31 -20.53 33.98 -40.73
CA PRO A 31 -21.68 33.23 -40.22
C PRO A 31 -22.39 32.37 -41.28
N GLU A 32 -22.38 32.77 -42.55
CA GLU A 32 -23.04 32.02 -43.63
C GLU A 32 -22.05 31.18 -44.45
N THR A 33 -21.06 31.81 -45.08
CA THR A 33 -20.00 31.09 -45.80
C THR A 33 -18.65 31.74 -45.58
N CYS A 34 -17.62 30.94 -45.28
CA CYS A 34 -16.26 31.46 -45.12
C CYS A 34 -15.68 31.85 -46.49
N GLY A 35 -14.87 32.90 -46.55
CA GLY A 35 -14.39 33.47 -47.81
C GLY A 35 -13.64 32.47 -48.70
N ARG A 36 -12.93 31.51 -48.10
CA ARG A 36 -12.28 30.42 -48.84
C ARG A 36 -13.28 29.48 -49.51
N CYS A 37 -14.37 29.15 -48.81
CA CYS A 37 -15.40 28.27 -49.36
C CYS A 37 -16.22 29.00 -50.43
N ALA A 38 -16.53 30.28 -50.23
CA ALA A 38 -17.20 31.12 -51.24
C ALA A 38 -16.38 31.25 -52.53
N LEU A 39 -15.08 31.51 -52.42
CA LEU A 39 -14.18 31.62 -53.59
C LEU A 39 -14.01 30.31 -54.37
N ARG A 40 -14.23 29.16 -53.72
CA ARG A 40 -14.04 27.84 -54.33
C ARG A 40 -15.35 27.11 -54.63
N GLY A 41 -16.49 27.75 -54.40
CA GLY A 41 -17.81 27.12 -54.55
C GLY A 41 -17.99 25.88 -53.67
N LEU A 42 -17.42 25.87 -52.47
CA LEU A 42 -17.49 24.74 -51.53
C LEU A 42 -18.56 24.98 -50.47
N ASP A 43 -19.28 23.93 -50.08
CA ASP A 43 -20.26 24.00 -49.00
C ASP A 43 -19.61 24.20 -47.62
N CYS A 44 -20.04 25.25 -46.92
CA CYS A 44 -19.41 25.75 -45.71
C CYS A 44 -20.27 25.52 -44.48
N HIS A 45 -20.16 24.34 -43.86
CA HIS A 45 -20.90 24.02 -42.63
C HIS A 45 -20.06 24.14 -41.35
N TYR A 46 -20.62 24.77 -40.32
CA TYR A 46 -20.07 24.80 -38.97
C TYR A 46 -20.85 23.83 -38.08
N ALA A 47 -20.14 23.01 -37.29
CA ALA A 47 -20.79 22.06 -36.39
C ALA A 47 -21.55 22.79 -35.25
N GLN A 48 -22.87 22.68 -35.22
CA GLN A 48 -23.72 23.19 -34.14
C GLN A 48 -23.91 22.14 -33.02
N SER A 49 -23.81 22.58 -31.77
CA SER A 49 -24.09 21.80 -30.56
C SER A 49 -25.60 21.70 -30.33
N ARG A 50 -26.18 20.49 -30.29
CA ARG A 50 -27.62 20.27 -30.08
C ARG A 50 -28.01 20.33 -28.59
N ALA A 51 -28.98 21.19 -28.28
CA ALA A 51 -29.98 21.03 -27.22
C ALA A 51 -31.38 21.25 -27.86
N SER A 52 -32.37 20.53 -27.35
CA SER A 52 -33.82 20.47 -27.70
C SER A 52 -34.50 21.85 -27.83
N ASN A 53 -35.57 22.13 -28.61
CA ASN A 53 -36.91 21.50 -28.74
C ASN A 53 -37.75 22.29 -29.79
N SER A 54 -38.87 21.69 -30.30
CA SER A 54 -40.14 22.30 -30.87
C SER A 54 -40.05 23.41 -31.95
N GLU A 55 -40.90 23.60 -32.97
CA GLU A 55 -42.12 23.01 -33.58
C GLU A 55 -42.44 23.84 -34.86
N SER A 56 -43.27 23.31 -35.78
CA SER A 56 -44.05 23.99 -36.88
C SER A 56 -43.28 24.47 -38.14
N ARG A 57 -43.78 24.42 -39.40
CA ARG A 57 -45.06 24.06 -40.04
C ARG A 57 -44.86 23.99 -41.59
N ASP A 58 -45.66 23.17 -42.28
CA ASP A 58 -46.21 23.28 -43.67
C ASP A 58 -45.22 23.34 -44.88
N THR A 59 -45.42 22.75 -46.08
CA THR A 59 -46.58 22.22 -46.82
C THR A 59 -46.11 21.43 -48.07
N SER A 60 -46.99 20.54 -48.58
CA SER A 60 -47.26 20.23 -50.01
C SER A 60 -46.76 18.92 -50.69
N LEU A 61 -47.76 18.06 -50.98
CA LEU A 61 -48.12 17.39 -52.27
C LEU A 61 -47.62 15.96 -52.63
N PHE A 62 -48.62 15.04 -52.72
CA PHE A 62 -48.84 13.85 -53.60
C PHE A 62 -47.78 12.71 -53.61
N ASP A 63 -48.05 11.40 -53.69
CA ASP A 63 -49.23 10.56 -53.99
C ASP A 63 -48.90 9.07 -53.65
N GLY A 64 -49.92 8.23 -53.37
CA GLY A 64 -49.98 6.80 -53.74
C GLY A 64 -49.52 5.66 -52.79
N ASN A 65 -50.50 4.98 -52.16
CA ASN A 65 -50.78 3.51 -51.99
C ASN A 65 -49.64 2.46 -52.20
N ASP A 66 -49.55 1.29 -51.55
CA ASP A 66 -50.50 0.43 -50.80
C ASP A 66 -49.77 -0.77 -50.12
N THR A 67 -50.49 -1.47 -49.21
CA THR A 67 -50.26 -2.80 -48.56
C THR A 67 -49.31 -2.88 -47.36
N ALA A 68 -49.78 -2.90 -46.10
CA ALA A 68 -50.59 -3.88 -45.34
C ALA A 68 -49.79 -5.07 -44.77
N TYR A 69 -49.60 -5.10 -43.44
CA TYR A 69 -50.02 -6.20 -42.57
C TYR A 69 -50.05 -5.71 -41.10
N SER A 70 -51.16 -6.00 -40.44
CA SER A 70 -51.62 -5.50 -39.15
C SER A 70 -51.54 -6.56 -38.05
N LEU A 71 -51.38 -6.13 -36.80
CA LEU A 71 -51.90 -6.78 -35.58
C LEU A 71 -52.33 -5.69 -34.56
N PRO A 72 -53.33 -5.94 -33.69
CA PRO A 72 -54.37 -4.97 -33.33
C PRO A 72 -54.26 -4.33 -31.93
N GLU A 73 -55.06 -3.27 -31.79
CA GLU A 73 -55.35 -2.36 -30.67
C GLU A 73 -55.94 -3.04 -29.41
N VAL A 74 -55.98 -2.41 -28.22
CA VAL A 74 -57.12 -1.57 -27.76
C VAL A 74 -56.79 -0.80 -26.45
N PRO A 75 -57.49 0.32 -26.15
CA PRO A 75 -56.88 1.53 -25.58
C PRO A 75 -57.62 2.20 -24.37
N LEU A 76 -57.01 3.33 -23.95
CA LEU A 76 -57.56 4.65 -23.56
C LEU A 76 -58.18 4.95 -22.17
N GLU A 77 -57.92 6.22 -21.79
CA GLU A 77 -58.61 7.12 -20.82
C GLU A 77 -58.21 7.03 -19.33
N SER A 78 -57.97 8.11 -18.57
CA SER A 78 -58.07 9.57 -18.81
C SER A 78 -57.40 10.36 -17.66
N LEU A 79 -56.80 11.51 -18.02
CA LEU A 79 -56.25 12.66 -17.25
C LEU A 79 -57.22 13.17 -16.13
N GLN A 80 -56.90 13.89 -15.03
CA GLN A 80 -55.91 14.92 -14.58
C GLN A 80 -56.32 15.39 -13.13
N PRO A 81 -55.81 16.46 -12.43
CA PRO A 81 -54.63 17.36 -12.61
C PRO A 81 -53.86 17.79 -11.29
N VAL A 82 -52.84 18.68 -11.47
CA VAL A 82 -52.19 19.65 -10.50
C VAL A 82 -51.09 19.07 -9.57
N ALA A 83 -49.88 19.60 -9.35
CA ALA A 83 -49.25 20.94 -9.49
C ALA A 83 -47.74 20.83 -9.82
N ARG A 84 -47.14 21.92 -10.32
CA ARG A 84 -45.68 22.11 -10.42
C ARG A 84 -45.10 22.58 -9.09
N THR A 85 -44.05 21.93 -8.59
CA THR A 85 -42.97 22.57 -7.81
C THR A 85 -41.70 21.70 -7.81
N ASP A 86 -40.57 22.40 -8.03
CA ASP A 86 -39.22 22.15 -7.53
C ASP A 86 -38.25 21.14 -8.20
N THR A 87 -37.01 21.62 -8.26
CA THR A 87 -35.73 21.03 -8.67
C THR A 87 -35.56 19.53 -8.35
N PRO A 88 -34.79 18.74 -9.13
CA PRO A 88 -34.62 17.33 -8.84
C PRO A 88 -33.81 17.17 -7.54
N ASN A 89 -34.53 16.85 -6.46
CA ASN A 89 -33.95 16.31 -5.23
C ASN A 89 -33.10 15.06 -5.57
N PRO A 90 -32.05 14.75 -4.78
CA PRO A 90 -31.36 13.48 -4.90
C PRO A 90 -32.38 12.33 -4.83
N PRO A 91 -32.22 11.24 -5.60
CA PRO A 91 -33.23 10.19 -5.66
C PRO A 91 -33.47 9.64 -4.25
N GLU A 92 -34.70 9.78 -3.75
CA GLU A 92 -35.10 9.25 -2.45
C GLU A 92 -34.84 7.73 -2.40
N LEU A 93 -34.28 7.26 -1.29
CA LEU A 93 -34.02 5.85 -1.07
C LEU A 93 -35.35 5.08 -1.02
N ASN A 94 -35.58 4.20 -1.99
CA ASN A 94 -36.82 3.46 -2.10
C ASN A 94 -36.61 1.98 -1.70
N PHE A 95 -37.15 1.61 -0.54
CA PHE A 95 -37.10 0.24 0.00
C PHE A 95 -38.42 -0.54 -0.17
N SER A 96 -39.35 -0.06 -0.99
CA SER A 96 -40.72 -0.59 -1.09
C SER A 96 -40.86 -1.78 -2.06
N ARG A 97 -39.87 -2.02 -2.94
CA ARG A 97 -39.85 -3.16 -3.89
C ARG A 97 -38.46 -3.80 -3.94
N LEU A 98 -38.24 -4.79 -3.08
CA LEU A 98 -36.98 -5.54 -2.99
C LEU A 98 -37.19 -6.96 -3.55
N GLU A 99 -36.42 -7.34 -4.55
CA GLU A 99 -36.44 -8.68 -5.15
C GLU A 99 -35.42 -9.57 -4.43
N LEU A 100 -35.86 -10.19 -3.33
CA LEU A 100 -35.05 -11.07 -2.50
C LEU A 100 -35.60 -12.50 -2.51
N VAL A 101 -34.71 -13.47 -2.39
CA VAL A 101 -35.01 -14.90 -2.35
C VAL A 101 -34.35 -15.55 -1.13
N CYS A 102 -34.99 -16.57 -0.56
CA CYS A 102 -34.45 -17.36 0.53
C CYS A 102 -33.90 -18.67 -0.04
N PRO A 103 -32.57 -18.84 -0.14
CA PRO A 103 -31.99 -20.06 -0.72
C PRO A 103 -31.97 -21.24 0.26
N ILE A 104 -32.31 -21.02 1.54
CA ILE A 104 -32.30 -22.02 2.60
C ILE A 104 -33.72 -22.27 3.12
N ASN A 105 -33.93 -23.41 3.78
CA ASN A 105 -35.16 -23.67 4.52
C ASN A 105 -35.17 -22.84 5.81
N SER A 106 -35.88 -21.72 5.81
CA SER A 106 -35.97 -20.82 6.96
C SER A 106 -36.64 -21.44 8.18
N ASP A 107 -37.47 -22.46 8.01
CA ASP A 107 -38.18 -23.11 9.12
C ASP A 107 -37.21 -23.85 10.05
N ASP A 108 -36.06 -24.28 9.54
CA ASP A 108 -34.99 -24.90 10.33
C ASP A 108 -34.34 -23.90 11.31
N ILE A 109 -34.38 -22.59 10.99
CA ILE A 109 -33.90 -21.53 11.90
C ILE A 109 -34.82 -21.44 13.13
N LYS A 110 -36.14 -21.55 12.94
CA LYS A 110 -37.15 -21.47 14.02
C LYS A 110 -37.01 -22.64 14.99
N ASN A 111 -36.65 -23.82 14.50
CA ASN A 111 -36.54 -25.04 15.30
C ASN A 111 -35.17 -25.24 15.93
N ARG A 112 -34.20 -24.33 15.72
CA ARG A 112 -32.82 -24.50 16.14
C ARG A 112 -32.65 -24.72 17.65
N TRP A 113 -33.41 -24.01 18.48
CA TRP A 113 -33.35 -24.16 19.94
C TRP A 113 -33.62 -25.60 20.42
N LEU A 114 -34.33 -26.42 19.64
CA LEU A 114 -34.58 -27.83 19.96
C LEU A 114 -33.32 -28.69 19.88
N ASN A 115 -32.36 -28.33 19.03
CA ASN A 115 -31.12 -29.09 18.83
C ASN A 115 -30.33 -29.28 20.12
N THR A 116 -30.40 -28.28 20.99
CA THR A 116 -29.74 -28.26 22.30
C THR A 116 -30.32 -29.29 23.28
N TYR A 117 -31.58 -29.72 23.05
CA TYR A 117 -32.31 -30.66 23.91
C TYR A 117 -32.55 -32.01 23.24
N VAL A 118 -32.59 -32.06 21.91
CA VAL A 118 -32.83 -33.25 21.10
C VAL A 118 -31.78 -33.32 19.99
N PRO A 119 -30.80 -34.23 20.07
CA PRO A 119 -29.75 -34.34 19.06
C PRO A 119 -30.33 -34.91 17.75
N PHE A 120 -30.27 -34.14 16.66
CA PHE A 120 -30.68 -34.59 15.34
C PHE A 120 -29.53 -35.30 14.58
N PRO A 121 -29.81 -36.36 13.79
CA PRO A 121 -28.80 -37.05 13.00
C PRO A 121 -28.19 -36.11 11.94
N GLY A 122 -26.86 -36.01 11.91
CA GLY A 122 -26.11 -35.17 10.96
C GLY A 122 -25.59 -33.83 11.52
N GLN A 123 -25.86 -33.50 12.79
CA GLN A 123 -25.32 -32.29 13.41
C GLN A 123 -23.92 -32.48 13.98
N THR A 124 -23.03 -31.53 13.68
CA THR A 124 -21.67 -31.49 14.21
C THR A 124 -21.59 -30.56 15.42
N LEU A 125 -21.02 -31.07 16.51
CA LEU A 125 -20.77 -30.28 17.72
C LEU A 125 -19.72 -29.19 17.43
N LYS A 126 -19.97 -27.97 17.89
CA LYS A 126 -18.95 -26.92 17.97
C LYS A 126 -18.28 -27.00 19.33
N ASP A 127 -17.00 -27.33 19.36
CA ASP A 127 -16.20 -27.26 20.57
C ASP A 127 -15.55 -25.87 20.66
N TYR A 128 -16.06 -25.04 21.56
CA TYR A 128 -15.47 -23.72 21.79
C TYR A 128 -14.54 -23.78 23.00
N SER A 129 -13.26 -23.51 22.78
CA SER A 129 -12.35 -23.28 23.90
C SER A 129 -12.84 -22.10 24.76
N PRO A 130 -12.57 -22.11 26.08
CA PRO A 130 -12.96 -21.00 26.96
C PRO A 130 -12.45 -19.64 26.49
N SER A 131 -11.30 -19.61 25.81
CA SER A 131 -10.72 -18.40 25.21
C SER A 131 -11.55 -17.87 24.04
N VAL A 132 -12.05 -18.75 23.17
CA VAL A 132 -12.90 -18.36 22.03
C VAL A 132 -14.26 -17.88 22.53
N MET A 133 -14.86 -18.57 23.50
CA MET A 133 -16.10 -18.10 24.13
C MET A 133 -15.91 -16.75 24.81
N GLY A 134 -14.81 -16.56 25.54
CA GLY A 134 -14.44 -15.28 26.14
C GLY A 134 -14.24 -14.17 25.11
N PHE A 135 -13.71 -14.50 23.92
CA PHE A 135 -13.58 -13.57 22.81
C PHE A 135 -14.96 -13.16 22.25
N VAL A 136 -15.82 -14.13 21.89
CA VAL A 136 -17.18 -13.85 21.37
C VAL A 136 -17.98 -13.03 22.38
N TYR A 137 -17.95 -13.42 23.65
CA TYR A 137 -18.61 -12.71 24.75
C TYR A 137 -18.20 -11.23 24.81
N ARG A 138 -16.89 -10.94 24.76
CA ARG A 138 -16.39 -9.56 24.83
C ARG A 138 -16.77 -8.73 23.61
N ILE A 139 -16.77 -9.34 22.42
CA ILE A 139 -17.18 -8.66 21.19
C ILE A 139 -18.68 -8.31 21.22
N LEU A 140 -19.56 -9.28 21.54
CA LEU A 140 -20.99 -9.01 21.63
C LEU A 140 -21.34 -8.00 22.74
N LYS A 141 -20.63 -8.06 23.89
CA LYS A 141 -20.74 -7.05 24.95
C LYS A 141 -20.38 -5.65 24.45
N SER A 142 -19.39 -5.54 23.56
CA SER A 142 -19.02 -4.26 22.96
C SER A 142 -20.13 -3.71 22.05
N TYR A 143 -20.84 -4.57 21.30
CA TYR A 143 -21.96 -4.15 20.45
C TYR A 143 -23.11 -3.58 21.28
N ALA A 144 -23.49 -4.24 22.37
CA ALA A 144 -24.47 -3.71 23.32
C ALA A 144 -24.02 -2.36 23.89
N SER A 145 -22.74 -2.26 24.31
CA SER A 145 -22.18 -1.05 24.94
C SER A 145 -22.12 0.16 24.01
N VAL A 146 -21.83 -0.05 22.72
CA VAL A 146 -21.78 1.02 21.71
C VAL A 146 -23.17 1.64 21.51
N VAL A 147 -24.21 0.82 21.53
CA VAL A 147 -25.61 1.25 21.36
C VAL A 147 -26.11 2.00 22.59
N VAL A 148 -25.89 1.45 23.80
CA VAL A 148 -26.27 2.08 25.06
C VAL A 148 -25.60 3.45 25.23
N ARG A 149 -24.30 3.55 24.90
CA ARG A 149 -23.54 4.81 24.97
C ARG A 149 -23.75 5.74 23.78
N GLY A 150 -24.33 5.24 22.70
CA GLY A 150 -24.59 6.07 21.51
C GLY A 150 -23.41 6.48 20.67
N ARG A 151 -22.29 5.77 20.78
CA ARG A 151 -21.04 6.18 20.14
C ARG A 151 -20.88 5.61 18.74
N GLY A 152 -21.86 4.85 18.25
CA GLY A 152 -21.83 4.22 16.93
C GLY A 152 -23.00 3.25 16.71
N ILE A 153 -22.93 2.53 15.59
CA ILE A 153 -23.88 1.48 15.19
C ILE A 153 -23.20 0.10 15.21
N PRO A 154 -23.90 -0.96 15.65
CA PRO A 154 -23.41 -2.34 15.55
C PRO A 154 -23.16 -2.76 14.09
N PRO A 155 -22.25 -3.71 13.84
CA PRO A 155 -21.85 -4.09 12.47
C PRO A 155 -22.93 -4.85 11.67
N PHE A 156 -24.06 -5.18 12.29
CA PHE A 156 -25.23 -5.75 11.64
C PHE A 156 -26.31 -4.72 11.27
N ILE A 157 -26.09 -3.43 11.55
CA ILE A 157 -26.94 -2.31 11.12
C ILE A 157 -26.15 -1.45 10.14
N HIS A 158 -26.71 -1.21 8.96
CA HIS A 158 -26.09 -0.34 7.96
C HIS A 158 -26.40 1.14 8.24
N PHE A 159 -25.48 2.06 7.94
CA PHE A 159 -25.67 3.49 8.20
C PHE A 159 -26.85 4.10 7.43
N SER A 160 -27.26 3.49 6.31
CA SER A 160 -28.45 3.92 5.56
C SER A 160 -29.76 3.64 6.29
N GLN A 161 -29.77 2.76 7.30
CA GLN A 161 -30.97 2.46 8.09
C GLN A 161 -31.21 3.47 9.22
N ILE A 162 -30.23 4.33 9.52
CA ILE A 162 -30.33 5.36 10.58
C ILE A 162 -30.52 6.76 10.01
N THR A 163 -30.61 6.90 8.69
CA THR A 163 -30.85 8.19 8.03
C THR A 163 -32.29 8.64 8.30
N PRO A 164 -32.59 9.95 8.46
CA PRO A 164 -33.94 10.42 8.79
C PRO A 164 -35.03 9.95 7.83
N ALA A 165 -34.69 9.73 6.55
CA ALA A 165 -35.61 9.27 5.52
C ALA A 165 -35.88 7.74 5.55
N ALA A 166 -35.06 6.96 6.24
CA ALA A 166 -35.07 5.49 6.17
C ALA A 166 -35.20 4.80 7.54
N ILE A 167 -35.02 5.54 8.64
CA ILE A 167 -35.14 4.99 10.00
C ILE A 167 -36.59 4.60 10.28
N THR A 168 -36.78 3.32 10.58
CA THR A 168 -38.08 2.73 10.87
C THR A 168 -38.41 2.83 12.36
N ARG A 169 -39.70 2.83 12.69
CA ARG A 169 -40.20 2.91 14.06
C ARG A 169 -39.58 1.90 15.06
N PRO A 170 -39.45 0.60 14.75
CA PRO A 170 -38.87 -0.36 15.71
C PRO A 170 -37.43 0.00 16.09
N LEU A 171 -36.62 0.39 15.11
CA LEU A 171 -35.21 0.70 15.33
C LEU A 171 -35.00 2.07 16.01
N SER A 172 -35.81 3.07 15.66
CA SER A 172 -35.77 4.37 16.35
C SER A 172 -36.16 4.24 17.82
N THR A 173 -37.23 3.49 18.12
CA THR A 173 -37.67 3.22 19.49
C THR A 173 -36.59 2.46 20.26
N CYS A 174 -35.96 1.47 19.63
CA CYS A 174 -34.84 0.73 20.21
C CYS A 174 -33.69 1.65 20.64
N PHE A 175 -33.20 2.49 19.73
CA PHE A 175 -32.09 3.40 20.05
C PHE A 175 -32.42 4.42 21.13
N SER A 176 -33.67 4.84 21.27
CA SER A 176 -34.09 5.72 22.36
C SER A 176 -34.17 5.00 23.71
N LEU A 177 -34.77 3.81 23.76
CA LEU A 177 -35.04 3.11 25.02
C LEU A 177 -33.77 2.52 25.66
N VAL A 178 -32.86 1.98 24.86
CA VAL A 178 -31.59 1.42 25.36
C VAL A 178 -30.68 2.47 26.02
N ARG A 179 -30.91 3.77 25.79
CA ARG A 179 -30.17 4.84 26.49
C ARG A 179 -30.47 4.94 27.96
N ILE A 180 -31.66 4.49 28.38
CA ILE A 180 -32.06 4.44 29.78
C ILE A 180 -31.08 3.56 30.59
N CYS A 181 -30.42 2.61 29.92
CA CYS A 181 -29.43 1.72 30.49
C CYS A 181 -28.02 2.33 30.64
N GLU A 182 -27.74 3.55 30.15
CA GLU A 182 -26.39 4.15 30.21
C GLU A 182 -26.00 4.60 31.62
N SER A 183 -26.98 5.05 32.41
CA SER A 183 -26.80 5.61 33.75
C SER A 183 -27.87 5.15 34.73
N SER A 184 -28.21 3.86 34.70
CA SER A 184 -29.20 3.30 35.63
C SER A 184 -28.67 3.43 37.07
N LEU A 185 -29.43 4.12 37.92
CA LEU A 185 -29.15 4.24 39.35
C LEU A 185 -29.30 2.85 40.01
N PRO A 186 -28.54 2.55 41.09
CA PRO A 186 -28.67 1.28 41.81
C PRO A 186 -30.14 1.04 42.23
N GLY A 187 -30.74 -0.06 41.77
CA GLY A 187 -32.16 -0.41 42.02
C GLY A 187 -33.15 -0.04 40.90
N SER A 188 -32.75 0.75 39.90
CA SER A 188 -33.59 1.07 38.72
C SER A 188 -33.47 0.06 37.56
N GLU A 189 -32.58 -0.92 37.70
CA GLU A 189 -32.32 -1.97 36.70
C GLU A 189 -33.54 -2.85 36.43
N GLY A 190 -34.38 -3.11 37.44
CA GLY A 190 -35.63 -3.86 37.29
C GLY A 190 -36.63 -3.13 36.39
N THR A 191 -36.79 -1.82 36.57
CA THR A 191 -37.69 -1.01 35.72
C THR A 191 -37.19 -0.90 34.29
N ALA A 192 -35.88 -0.73 34.08
CA ALA A 192 -35.30 -0.77 32.74
C ALA A 192 -35.52 -2.13 32.08
N THR A 193 -35.35 -3.21 32.82
CA THR A 193 -35.62 -4.58 32.38
C THR A 193 -37.09 -4.73 31.96
N ASP A 194 -38.05 -4.35 32.79
CA ASP A 194 -39.49 -4.45 32.48
C ASP A 194 -39.88 -3.67 31.22
N ILE A 195 -39.32 -2.47 31.02
CA ILE A 195 -39.55 -1.65 29.82
C ILE A 195 -39.05 -2.38 28.57
N LEU A 196 -37.82 -2.92 28.61
CA LEU A 196 -37.26 -3.65 27.46
C LEU A 196 -38.05 -4.93 27.18
N GLN A 197 -38.42 -5.70 28.20
CA GLN A 197 -39.20 -6.93 28.06
C GLN A 197 -40.59 -6.66 27.45
N ARG A 198 -41.26 -5.58 27.87
CA ARG A 198 -42.55 -5.17 27.32
C ARG A 198 -42.46 -4.80 25.84
N GLU A 199 -41.43 -4.05 25.45
CA GLU A 199 -41.21 -3.69 24.05
C GLU A 199 -40.81 -4.89 23.19
N MET A 200 -39.99 -5.79 23.71
CA MET A 200 -39.71 -7.06 23.04
C MET A 200 -41.00 -7.86 22.80
N THR A 201 -41.88 -7.95 23.80
CA THR A 201 -43.18 -8.63 23.66
C THR A 201 -44.06 -7.96 22.59
N SER A 202 -44.13 -6.63 22.60
CA SER A 202 -44.84 -5.83 21.59
C SER A 202 -44.32 -6.07 20.16
N ILE A 203 -42.99 -6.06 19.97
CA ILE A 203 -42.36 -6.35 18.68
C ILE A 203 -42.69 -7.78 18.23
N TYR A 204 -42.65 -8.74 19.15
CA TYR A 204 -42.96 -10.13 18.86
C TYR A 204 -44.45 -10.32 18.50
N GLU A 205 -45.41 -9.68 19.16
CA GLU A 205 -46.82 -9.81 18.76
C GLU A 205 -47.10 -9.17 17.39
N GLN A 206 -46.41 -8.07 17.08
CA GLN A 206 -46.61 -7.31 15.84
C GLN A 206 -45.77 -7.81 14.65
N HIS A 207 -44.83 -8.73 14.86
CA HIS A 207 -43.82 -9.06 13.84
C HIS A 207 -44.43 -9.54 12.50
N GLY A 208 -45.54 -10.28 12.54
CA GLY A 208 -46.25 -10.75 11.34
C GLY A 208 -46.87 -9.62 10.50
N THR A 209 -47.12 -8.45 11.11
CA THR A 209 -47.70 -7.27 10.43
C THR A 209 -46.65 -6.41 9.73
N TYR A 210 -45.38 -6.51 10.12
CA TYR A 210 -44.32 -5.70 9.54
C TYR A 210 -44.01 -6.13 8.12
N GLY A 211 -43.87 -5.16 7.21
CA GLY A 211 -43.49 -5.30 5.79
C GLY A 211 -42.03 -4.92 5.53
N GLY A 212 -41.34 -5.62 4.62
CA GLY A 212 -40.02 -5.21 4.09
C GLY A 212 -38.97 -4.81 5.14
N ILE A 213 -38.49 -3.56 5.07
CA ILE A 213 -37.46 -2.99 5.96
C ILE A 213 -37.89 -2.92 7.44
N ASN A 214 -39.19 -2.78 7.74
CA ASN A 214 -39.68 -2.75 9.12
C ASN A 214 -39.49 -4.09 9.84
N LEU A 215 -39.57 -5.21 9.10
CA LEU A 215 -39.34 -6.53 9.67
C LEU A 215 -37.85 -6.77 9.98
N LEU A 216 -36.94 -6.29 9.12
CA LEU A 216 -35.50 -6.30 9.42
C LEU A 216 -35.19 -5.43 10.64
N ALA A 217 -35.78 -4.23 10.71
CA ALA A 217 -35.60 -3.35 11.84
C ALA A 217 -36.14 -3.92 13.15
N ALA A 218 -37.29 -4.59 13.11
CA ALA A 218 -37.82 -5.34 14.25
C ALA A 218 -36.87 -6.45 14.69
N PHE A 219 -36.30 -7.21 13.75
CA PHE A 219 -35.31 -8.25 14.03
C PHE A 219 -34.03 -7.68 14.67
N GLN A 220 -33.48 -6.60 14.11
CA GLN A 220 -32.30 -5.92 14.64
C GLN A 220 -32.55 -5.30 16.02
N ALA A 221 -33.70 -4.65 16.23
CA ALA A 221 -34.10 -4.08 17.51
C ALA A 221 -34.24 -5.16 18.60
N TYR A 222 -34.92 -6.26 18.29
CA TYR A 222 -35.09 -7.38 19.22
C TYR A 222 -33.73 -7.99 19.63
N LEU A 223 -32.82 -8.18 18.67
CA LEU A 223 -31.46 -8.66 18.95
C LEU A 223 -30.68 -7.68 19.85
N ILE A 224 -30.79 -6.37 19.62
CA ILE A 224 -30.17 -5.36 20.49
C ILE A 224 -30.72 -5.45 21.91
N TYR A 225 -32.04 -5.56 22.08
CA TYR A 225 -32.63 -5.70 23.42
C TYR A 225 -32.15 -6.96 24.14
N ALA A 226 -32.07 -8.09 23.44
CA ALA A 226 -31.51 -9.33 23.99
C ALA A 226 -30.04 -9.16 24.43
N LEU A 227 -29.21 -8.50 23.61
CA LEU A 227 -27.82 -8.18 23.95
C LEU A 227 -27.71 -7.25 25.18
N VAL A 228 -28.55 -6.20 25.26
CA VAL A 228 -28.53 -5.25 26.38
C VAL A 228 -29.00 -5.90 27.68
N LEU A 229 -30.09 -6.67 27.62
CA LEU A 229 -30.58 -7.44 28.78
C LEU A 229 -29.48 -8.36 29.31
N TYR A 230 -28.84 -9.13 28.44
CA TYR A 230 -27.81 -10.08 28.83
C TYR A 230 -26.53 -9.42 29.39
N PHE A 231 -25.99 -8.41 28.70
CA PHE A 231 -24.65 -7.87 29.05
C PHE A 231 -24.63 -6.69 30.01
N HIS A 232 -25.73 -5.93 30.13
CA HIS A 232 -25.81 -4.72 30.96
C HIS A 232 -26.75 -4.84 32.15
N LEU A 233 -27.87 -5.56 32.01
CA LEU A 233 -28.93 -5.61 33.03
C LEU A 233 -28.98 -6.91 33.84
N THR A 234 -28.25 -7.96 33.43
CA THR A 234 -28.24 -9.24 34.17
C THR A 234 -26.81 -9.77 34.44
N PRO A 235 -25.90 -9.05 35.14
CA PRO A 235 -24.51 -9.49 35.26
C PRO A 235 -24.26 -10.56 36.34
N SER A 236 -25.21 -10.85 37.26
CA SER A 236 -24.89 -11.53 38.52
C SER A 236 -25.92 -12.53 39.08
N GLN A 237 -27.00 -12.83 38.36
CA GLN A 237 -27.92 -13.94 38.69
C GLN A 237 -28.15 -14.77 37.42
N GLY A 238 -28.27 -16.09 37.55
CA GLY A 238 -28.31 -17.05 36.43
C GLY A 238 -29.40 -16.77 35.37
N PRO A 239 -29.51 -17.64 34.33
CA PRO A 239 -30.37 -17.37 33.16
C PRO A 239 -31.80 -17.06 33.59
N ALA A 240 -32.23 -15.81 33.41
CA ALA A 240 -33.63 -15.44 33.61
C ALA A 240 -34.49 -16.27 32.62
N PRO A 241 -35.58 -16.92 33.06
CA PRO A 241 -36.47 -17.70 32.18
C PRO A 241 -36.91 -16.92 30.93
N PHE A 242 -37.04 -15.60 31.08
CA PHE A 242 -37.35 -14.67 30.00
C PHE A 242 -36.31 -14.70 28.87
N LEU A 243 -35.01 -14.79 29.15
CA LEU A 243 -33.98 -14.71 28.11
C LEU A 243 -33.99 -15.92 27.18
N ARG A 244 -34.31 -17.12 27.70
CA ARG A 244 -34.54 -18.30 26.86
C ARG A 244 -35.74 -18.10 25.93
N GLN A 245 -36.85 -17.64 26.49
CA GLN A 245 -38.04 -17.32 25.69
C GLN A 245 -37.74 -16.26 24.64
N ALA A 246 -36.94 -15.25 24.98
CA ALA A 246 -36.52 -14.20 24.06
C ALA A 246 -35.69 -14.77 22.88
N ILE A 247 -34.80 -15.74 23.11
CA ILE A 247 -34.07 -16.39 22.01
C ILE A 247 -35.00 -17.19 21.10
N ILE A 248 -35.97 -17.92 21.65
CA ILE A 248 -36.98 -18.65 20.84
C ILE A 248 -37.78 -17.66 19.98
N ASN A 249 -38.27 -16.59 20.59
CA ASN A 249 -39.00 -15.53 19.90
C ASN A 249 -38.12 -14.84 18.82
N LEU A 250 -36.83 -14.64 19.11
CA LEU A 250 -35.87 -14.05 18.19
C LEU A 250 -35.60 -14.97 16.98
N GLN A 251 -35.50 -16.28 17.19
CA GLN A 251 -35.36 -17.27 16.11
C GLN A 251 -36.63 -17.32 15.23
N GLU A 252 -37.82 -17.16 15.80
CA GLU A 252 -39.07 -17.07 15.03
C GLU A 252 -39.14 -15.78 14.19
N ILE A 253 -38.77 -14.63 14.76
CA ILE A 253 -38.65 -13.37 14.00
C ILE A 253 -37.59 -13.50 12.88
N ALA A 254 -36.47 -14.17 13.17
CA ALA A 254 -35.42 -14.45 12.19
C ALA A 254 -35.94 -15.34 11.04
N CYS A 255 -36.73 -16.36 11.34
CA CYS A 255 -37.40 -17.20 10.34
C CYS A 255 -38.32 -16.35 9.44
N THR A 256 -39.26 -15.60 10.01
CA THR A 256 -40.19 -14.74 9.24
C THR A 256 -39.46 -13.69 8.40
N SER A 257 -38.35 -13.13 8.91
CA SER A 257 -37.48 -12.21 8.16
C SER A 257 -36.75 -12.88 7.00
N SER A 258 -36.29 -14.12 7.21
CA SER A 258 -35.57 -14.94 6.24
C SER A 258 -36.48 -15.47 5.13
N GLN A 259 -37.73 -15.84 5.43
CA GLN A 259 -38.75 -16.23 4.44
C GLN A 259 -38.96 -15.14 3.37
N ARG A 260 -38.75 -13.86 3.73
CA ARG A 260 -38.79 -12.72 2.79
C ARG A 260 -37.46 -12.44 2.09
N GLY A 261 -36.59 -13.43 2.03
CA GLY A 261 -35.34 -13.45 1.30
C GLY A 261 -34.11 -12.95 2.07
N LEU A 262 -32.99 -13.61 1.79
CA LEU A 262 -31.66 -13.39 2.37
C LEU A 262 -30.59 -13.08 1.31
N VAL A 263 -30.93 -13.22 0.03
CA VAL A 263 -30.06 -13.00 -1.12
C VAL A 263 -30.86 -12.27 -2.20
N CYS A 264 -30.22 -11.40 -2.98
CA CYS A 264 -30.88 -10.76 -4.12
C CYS A 264 -31.04 -11.75 -5.28
N VAL A 265 -32.14 -11.68 -6.02
CA VAL A 265 -32.34 -12.53 -7.23
C VAL A 265 -31.20 -12.31 -8.23
N ALA A 266 -30.88 -11.05 -8.53
CA ALA A 266 -29.77 -10.71 -9.42
C ALA A 266 -28.41 -11.24 -8.94
N GLU A 267 -28.20 -11.35 -7.62
CA GLU A 267 -26.96 -11.89 -7.03
C GLU A 267 -26.83 -13.41 -7.27
N GLN A 268 -27.93 -14.14 -7.42
CA GLN A 268 -27.91 -15.55 -7.82
C GLN A 268 -27.60 -15.72 -9.32
N ASP A 269 -28.08 -14.79 -10.15
CA ASP A 269 -27.86 -14.81 -11.60
C ASP A 269 -26.47 -14.27 -12.01
N GLY A 270 -25.63 -13.87 -11.05
CA GLY A 270 -24.31 -13.27 -11.33
C GLY A 270 -24.40 -11.85 -11.92
N ILE A 271 -25.50 -11.15 -11.67
CA ILE A 271 -25.78 -9.79 -12.16
C ILE A 271 -25.76 -8.81 -10.99
N ARG A 272 -25.37 -7.56 -11.24
CA ARG A 272 -25.36 -6.52 -10.21
C ARG A 272 -26.78 -6.24 -9.69
N PRO A 273 -27.07 -6.45 -8.39
CA PRO A 273 -28.35 -6.11 -7.79
C PRO A 273 -28.51 -4.60 -7.59
N LYS A 274 -29.73 -4.15 -7.29
CA LYS A 274 -29.96 -2.79 -6.78
C LYS A 274 -29.32 -2.64 -5.40
N TRP A 275 -28.66 -1.52 -5.16
CA TRP A 275 -27.97 -1.23 -3.90
C TRP A 275 -28.89 -1.38 -2.68
N GLU A 276 -30.12 -0.87 -2.78
CA GLU A 276 -31.12 -0.93 -1.70
C GLU A 276 -31.49 -2.37 -1.34
N ALA A 277 -31.65 -3.24 -2.33
CA ALA A 277 -31.93 -4.67 -2.11
C ALA A 277 -30.72 -5.38 -1.49
N TRP A 278 -29.52 -5.07 -1.99
CA TRP A 278 -28.29 -5.70 -1.52
C TRP A 278 -27.96 -5.36 -0.08
N ILE A 279 -28.06 -4.07 0.32
CA ILE A 279 -27.82 -3.65 1.70
C ILE A 279 -28.79 -4.34 2.67
N ILE A 280 -30.06 -4.48 2.29
CA ILE A 280 -31.05 -5.17 3.13
C ILE A 280 -30.75 -6.66 3.24
N ALA A 281 -30.37 -7.32 2.15
CA ALA A 281 -29.96 -8.72 2.16
C ALA A 281 -28.73 -8.95 3.06
N GLU A 282 -27.70 -8.12 2.91
CA GLU A 282 -26.47 -8.20 3.70
C GLU A 282 -26.70 -7.88 5.18
N ALA A 283 -27.53 -6.88 5.49
CA ALA A 283 -27.92 -6.54 6.87
C ALA A 283 -28.71 -7.69 7.53
N LYS A 284 -29.62 -8.35 6.80
CA LYS A 284 -30.32 -9.56 7.28
C LYS A 284 -29.33 -10.68 7.62
N ARG A 285 -28.39 -10.98 6.71
CA ARG A 285 -27.36 -12.02 6.93
C ARG A 285 -26.49 -11.72 8.15
N ARG A 286 -25.98 -10.50 8.29
CA ARG A 286 -25.16 -10.07 9.45
C ARG A 286 -25.94 -10.13 10.77
N THR A 287 -27.22 -9.76 10.76
CA THR A 287 -28.10 -9.87 11.93
C THR A 287 -28.32 -11.34 12.32
N LEU A 288 -28.53 -12.20 11.33
CA LEU A 288 -28.67 -13.65 11.52
C LEU A 288 -27.40 -14.27 12.11
N TYR A 289 -26.22 -13.99 11.56
CA TYR A 289 -24.95 -14.51 12.10
C TYR A 289 -24.67 -14.02 13.53
N THR A 290 -25.04 -12.77 13.84
CA THR A 290 -24.90 -12.22 15.20
C THR A 290 -25.84 -12.92 16.19
N MET A 291 -27.07 -13.21 15.79
CA MET A 291 -28.02 -14.00 16.60
C MET A 291 -27.44 -15.38 16.93
N TYR A 292 -26.82 -16.06 15.97
CA TYR A 292 -26.19 -17.37 16.20
C TYR A 292 -25.02 -17.29 17.18
N PHE A 293 -24.24 -16.21 17.18
CA PHE A 293 -23.20 -16.02 18.18
C PHE A 293 -23.77 -15.79 19.58
N LEU A 294 -24.86 -15.02 19.71
CA LEU A 294 -25.54 -14.82 20.98
C LEU A 294 -26.11 -16.13 21.53
N ASP A 295 -26.76 -16.93 20.68
CA ASP A 295 -27.30 -18.25 21.03
C ASP A 295 -26.20 -19.21 21.53
N ASN A 296 -25.03 -19.22 20.87
CA ASN A 296 -23.89 -20.02 21.33
C ASN A 296 -23.34 -19.54 22.68
N VAL A 297 -23.27 -18.23 22.91
CA VAL A 297 -22.82 -17.65 24.21
C VAL A 297 -23.76 -18.03 25.35
N LEU A 298 -25.07 -17.96 25.11
CA LEU A 298 -26.08 -18.33 26.11
C LEU A 298 -26.06 -19.83 26.41
N SER A 299 -26.04 -20.65 25.36
CA SER A 299 -25.99 -22.12 25.50
C SER A 299 -24.73 -22.57 26.25
N ALA A 300 -23.56 -22.00 25.92
CA ALA A 300 -22.31 -22.33 26.60
C ALA A 300 -22.29 -21.91 28.08
N GLN A 301 -22.89 -20.75 28.43
CA GLN A 301 -23.02 -20.34 29.84
C GLN A 301 -23.90 -21.31 30.63
N ASP A 302 -24.91 -21.87 30.00
CA ASP A 302 -25.81 -22.85 30.59
C ASP A 302 -25.23 -24.28 30.63
N GLY A 303 -24.00 -24.46 30.13
CA GLY A 303 -23.36 -25.78 30.01
C GLY A 303 -24.03 -26.69 28.97
N LEU A 304 -24.79 -26.10 28.03
CA LEU A 304 -25.48 -26.81 26.97
C LEU A 304 -24.60 -26.94 25.71
N PRO A 305 -24.72 -28.04 24.94
CA PRO A 305 -23.94 -28.24 23.73
C PRO A 305 -24.28 -27.21 22.65
N THR A 306 -23.27 -26.72 21.93
CA THR A 306 -23.45 -25.82 20.78
C THR A 306 -23.22 -26.57 19.47
N TYR A 307 -24.05 -26.33 18.46
CA TYR A 307 -24.00 -27.04 17.18
C TYR A 307 -23.63 -26.12 16.00
N LEU A 308 -23.06 -26.70 14.95
CA LEU A 308 -22.85 -26.01 13.68
C LEU A 308 -24.16 -25.46 13.11
N GLY A 309 -24.11 -24.32 12.43
CA GLY A 309 -25.28 -23.72 11.80
C GLY A 309 -25.57 -24.35 10.44
N SER A 310 -25.70 -25.67 10.35
CA SER A 310 -25.83 -26.40 9.09
C SER A 310 -27.02 -25.96 8.23
N GLU A 311 -28.06 -25.40 8.85
CA GLU A 311 -29.22 -24.81 8.17
C GLU A 311 -28.88 -23.51 7.41
N LEU A 312 -27.76 -22.86 7.74
CA LEU A 312 -27.27 -21.67 7.04
C LEU A 312 -26.44 -22.01 5.79
N ARG A 313 -26.28 -23.30 5.47
CA ARG A 313 -25.47 -23.77 4.35
C ARG A 313 -25.94 -23.14 3.04
N GLY A 314 -25.00 -22.67 2.23
CA GLY A 314 -25.29 -22.04 0.96
C GLY A 314 -25.50 -20.52 1.02
N LEU A 315 -25.58 -19.92 2.22
CA LEU A 315 -25.68 -18.47 2.36
C LEU A 315 -24.35 -17.78 2.05
N PRO A 316 -24.35 -16.59 1.43
CA PRO A 316 -23.14 -15.78 1.28
C PRO A 316 -22.55 -15.39 2.65
N ALA A 317 -21.24 -15.49 2.79
CA ALA A 317 -20.50 -14.91 3.90
C ALA A 317 -20.56 -13.37 3.85
N PRO A 318 -20.27 -12.66 4.96
CA PRO A 318 -20.24 -11.20 4.97
C PRO A 318 -19.36 -10.64 3.87
N SER A 319 -19.88 -9.69 3.10
CA SER A 319 -19.15 -9.12 1.95
C SER A 319 -18.05 -8.15 2.38
N SER A 320 -17.21 -7.73 1.43
CA SER A 320 -16.05 -6.87 1.68
C SER A 320 -16.42 -5.53 2.32
N LYS A 321 -15.48 -4.96 3.08
CA LYS A 321 -15.62 -3.67 3.76
C LYS A 321 -15.98 -2.54 2.79
N THR A 322 -15.41 -2.57 1.58
CA THR A 322 -15.68 -1.56 0.54
C THR A 322 -17.12 -1.59 0.06
N LEU A 323 -17.71 -2.78 -0.08
CA LEU A 323 -19.13 -2.92 -0.42
C LEU A 323 -20.04 -2.58 0.76
N TRP A 324 -19.72 -3.06 1.96
CA TRP A 324 -20.56 -2.80 3.13
C TRP A 324 -20.59 -1.33 3.56
N GLN A 325 -19.51 -0.57 3.34
CA GLN A 325 -19.43 0.85 3.72
C GLN A 325 -19.70 1.81 2.55
N GLY A 326 -19.89 1.29 1.34
CA GLY A 326 -20.05 2.10 0.12
C GLY A 326 -21.40 2.79 0.02
N HIS A 327 -21.39 4.09 -0.31
CA HIS A 327 -22.59 4.79 -0.77
C HIS A 327 -23.01 4.28 -2.16
N ARG A 328 -24.28 4.44 -2.54
CA ARG A 328 -24.85 3.90 -3.78
C ARG A 328 -23.96 4.05 -5.03
N HIS A 329 -23.38 5.23 -5.25
CA HIS A 329 -22.51 5.48 -6.42
C HIS A 329 -21.18 4.71 -6.37
N ASP A 330 -20.52 4.72 -5.22
CA ASP A 330 -19.23 4.04 -5.02
C ASP A 330 -19.42 2.52 -5.02
N TRP A 331 -20.54 2.06 -4.44
CA TRP A 331 -20.94 0.67 -4.40
C TRP A 331 -21.16 0.09 -5.79
N GLU A 332 -21.81 0.82 -6.70
CA GLU A 332 -22.05 0.33 -8.07
C GLU A 332 -20.75 0.03 -8.83
N THR A 333 -19.70 0.83 -8.57
CA THR A 333 -18.38 0.63 -9.17
C THR A 333 -17.65 -0.52 -8.47
N ALA A 334 -17.66 -0.54 -7.14
CA ALA A 334 -17.02 -1.59 -6.35
C ALA A 334 -17.67 -2.97 -6.58
N TYR A 335 -18.99 -3.04 -6.77
CA TYR A 335 -19.69 -4.30 -7.00
C TYR A 335 -19.41 -4.88 -8.40
N ASN A 336 -19.16 -4.03 -9.41
CA ASN A 336 -18.71 -4.51 -10.71
C ASN A 336 -17.32 -5.17 -10.64
N VAL A 337 -16.44 -4.63 -9.80
CA VAL A 337 -15.12 -5.25 -9.53
C VAL A 337 -15.31 -6.56 -8.77
N HIS A 338 -16.18 -6.58 -7.75
CA HIS A 338 -16.53 -7.79 -7.01
C HIS A 338 -17.06 -8.91 -7.92
N LEU A 339 -17.95 -8.60 -8.87
CA LEU A 339 -18.45 -9.57 -9.86
C LEU A 339 -17.33 -10.13 -10.74
N ALA A 340 -16.35 -9.31 -11.11
CA ALA A 340 -15.19 -9.76 -11.89
C ALA A 340 -14.25 -10.66 -11.07
N GLU A 341 -14.09 -10.37 -9.77
CA GLU A 341 -13.22 -11.13 -8.86
C GLU A 341 -13.84 -12.46 -8.38
N TRP A 342 -15.17 -12.52 -8.30
CA TRP A 342 -15.97 -13.67 -7.85
C TRP A 342 -16.79 -14.30 -8.98
N SER A 343 -16.15 -14.54 -10.13
CA SER A 343 -16.78 -15.12 -11.32
C SER A 343 -17.34 -16.54 -11.10
N GLU A 344 -16.80 -17.28 -10.13
CA GLU A 344 -17.29 -18.60 -9.70
C GLU A 344 -18.42 -18.55 -8.66
N GLY A 345 -19.01 -17.37 -8.44
CA GLY A 345 -20.04 -17.13 -7.44
C GLY A 345 -19.49 -16.69 -6.08
N ASN A 346 -20.33 -15.98 -5.33
CA ASN A 346 -20.00 -15.41 -4.02
C ASN A 346 -19.48 -16.46 -3.03
N PHE A 347 -18.57 -16.03 -2.15
CA PHE A 347 -18.06 -16.84 -1.05
C PHE A 347 -19.18 -17.19 -0.06
N ARG A 348 -19.35 -18.48 0.25
CA ARG A 348 -20.44 -18.97 1.11
C ARG A 348 -19.94 -19.28 2.53
N ILE A 349 -20.84 -19.14 3.50
CA ILE A 349 -20.52 -19.32 4.92
C ILE A 349 -20.09 -20.75 5.25
N ASP A 350 -20.61 -21.74 4.53
CA ASP A 350 -20.27 -23.15 4.72
C ASP A 350 -18.90 -23.54 4.16
N GLU A 351 -18.28 -22.67 3.36
CA GLU A 351 -16.88 -22.82 2.95
C GLU A 351 -15.90 -22.56 4.11
N LEU A 352 -16.38 -22.01 5.24
CA LEU A 352 -15.61 -21.86 6.49
C LEU A 352 -15.71 -23.09 7.41
N TRP A 353 -16.54 -24.09 7.07
CA TRP A 353 -16.74 -25.30 7.87
C TRP A 353 -15.84 -26.44 7.38
N PRO A 354 -15.52 -27.43 8.25
CA PRO A 354 -14.69 -28.57 7.86
C PRO A 354 -15.36 -29.38 6.74
N LEU A 355 -14.64 -29.61 5.65
CA LEU A 355 -15.07 -30.43 4.52
C LEU A 355 -14.95 -31.92 4.89
N SER A 356 -15.94 -32.74 4.52
CA SER A 356 -15.76 -34.20 4.56
C SER A 356 -14.80 -34.62 3.44
N GLU A 357 -13.89 -35.53 3.75
CA GLU A 357 -12.84 -36.14 2.92
C GLU A 357 -13.23 -36.47 1.46
N ASN A 358 -13.35 -35.46 0.59
CA ASN A 358 -13.57 -35.68 -0.83
C ASN A 358 -12.71 -34.74 -1.67
N SER A 359 -11.70 -35.34 -2.32
CA SER A 359 -10.76 -34.78 -3.30
C SER A 359 -9.93 -33.59 -2.83
N ASP A 360 -8.60 -33.75 -2.84
CA ASP A 360 -7.63 -32.71 -2.49
C ASP A 360 -7.82 -31.39 -3.25
N GLU A 361 -8.36 -31.45 -4.47
CA GLU A 361 -8.61 -30.29 -5.33
C GLU A 361 -9.70 -29.34 -4.79
N ASN A 362 -10.76 -29.89 -4.18
CA ASN A 362 -11.83 -29.09 -3.58
C ASN A 362 -11.39 -28.40 -2.28
N VAL A 363 -10.44 -29.01 -1.55
CA VAL A 363 -9.87 -28.44 -0.32
C VAL A 363 -8.95 -27.25 -0.65
N VAL A 364 -8.08 -27.40 -1.66
CA VAL A 364 -7.19 -26.30 -2.13
C VAL A 364 -8.02 -25.16 -2.72
N ARG A 365 -9.06 -25.46 -3.51
CA ARG A 365 -9.99 -24.45 -4.02
C ARG A 365 -10.70 -23.71 -2.87
N GLY A 366 -11.15 -24.43 -1.85
CA GLY A 366 -11.77 -23.86 -0.65
C GLY A 366 -10.85 -22.88 0.07
N ARG A 367 -9.58 -23.26 0.34
CA ARG A 367 -8.61 -22.38 1.00
C ARG A 367 -8.31 -21.11 0.22
N ASN A 368 -8.08 -21.22 -1.09
CA ASN A 368 -7.83 -20.05 -1.95
C ASN A 368 -9.02 -19.07 -1.95
N ARG A 369 -10.25 -19.59 -1.88
CA ARG A 369 -11.46 -18.76 -1.79
C ARG A 369 -11.56 -18.09 -0.41
N VAL A 370 -11.22 -18.78 0.67
CA VAL A 370 -11.14 -18.20 2.02
C VAL A 370 -10.11 -17.06 2.07
N ASP A 371 -8.89 -17.29 1.56
CA ASP A 371 -7.82 -16.29 1.54
C ASP A 371 -8.23 -15.04 0.77
N ARG A 372 -8.81 -15.21 -0.42
CA ARG A 372 -9.30 -14.09 -1.23
C ARG A 372 -10.42 -13.33 -0.53
N TRP A 373 -11.33 -14.02 0.14
CA TRP A 373 -12.38 -13.37 0.93
C TRP A 373 -11.77 -12.51 2.05
N LEU A 374 -10.78 -13.06 2.78
CA LEU A 374 -10.08 -12.37 3.87
C LEU A 374 -9.31 -11.11 3.44
N GLU A 375 -8.93 -10.96 2.17
CA GLU A 375 -8.27 -9.74 1.66
C GLU A 375 -9.14 -8.49 1.80
N GLY A 376 -10.46 -8.64 1.78
CA GLY A 376 -11.42 -7.53 1.74
C GLY A 376 -12.37 -7.44 2.93
N VAL A 377 -12.35 -8.37 3.88
CA VAL A 377 -13.31 -8.41 5.00
C VAL A 377 -13.19 -7.20 5.94
N ASP A 378 -14.30 -6.89 6.60
CA ASP A 378 -14.32 -5.95 7.72
C ASP A 378 -14.03 -6.65 9.07
N GLU A 379 -14.14 -5.89 10.15
CA GLU A 379 -13.90 -6.37 11.50
C GLU A 379 -14.89 -7.47 11.91
N PHE A 380 -16.10 -7.48 11.33
CA PHE A 380 -17.11 -8.51 11.55
C PHE A 380 -16.77 -9.81 10.82
N GLY A 381 -16.37 -9.73 9.56
CA GLY A 381 -15.87 -10.90 8.80
C GLY A 381 -14.63 -11.52 9.44
N THR A 382 -13.71 -10.70 9.96
CA THR A 382 -12.53 -11.17 10.70
C THR A 382 -12.91 -11.92 11.98
N MET A 383 -13.89 -11.40 12.75
CA MET A 383 -14.43 -12.08 13.92
C MET A 383 -15.03 -13.43 13.54
N LEU A 384 -15.85 -13.47 12.47
CA LEU A 384 -16.50 -14.68 12.01
C LEU A 384 -15.48 -15.77 11.67
N TYR A 385 -14.42 -15.43 10.92
CA TYR A 385 -13.31 -16.33 10.60
C TYR A 385 -12.55 -16.84 11.82
N ALA A 386 -12.21 -15.95 12.76
CA ALA A 386 -11.48 -16.31 13.97
C ALA A 386 -12.27 -17.28 14.85
N VAL A 387 -13.60 -17.18 14.85
CA VAL A 387 -14.46 -18.07 15.64
C VAL A 387 -14.68 -19.41 14.92
N THR A 388 -14.83 -19.43 13.60
CA THR A 388 -15.00 -20.67 12.83
C THR A 388 -13.72 -21.49 12.71
N SER A 389 -12.55 -20.84 12.61
CA SER A 389 -11.26 -21.56 12.55
C SER A 389 -10.94 -22.32 13.85
N CYS A 390 -11.22 -21.70 15.00
CA CYS A 390 -10.92 -22.30 16.30
C CYS A 390 -11.86 -23.44 16.72
N THR A 391 -13.02 -23.63 16.07
CA THR A 391 -13.96 -24.71 16.41
C THR A 391 -13.58 -26.08 15.86
N HIS A 392 -12.49 -26.16 15.07
CA HIS A 392 -12.22 -27.33 14.22
C HIS A 392 -10.79 -27.88 14.29
N GLU A 393 -9.89 -27.33 15.12
CA GLU A 393 -8.49 -27.80 15.26
C GLU A 393 -8.27 -28.99 16.21
N GLN A 394 -9.31 -29.45 16.95
CA GLN A 394 -9.12 -30.41 18.06
C GLN A 394 -9.32 -31.89 17.72
N THR A 395 -9.76 -32.25 16.51
CA THR A 395 -10.00 -33.66 16.15
C THR A 395 -8.73 -34.42 15.75
N ASP A 396 -7.61 -33.73 15.48
CA ASP A 396 -6.33 -34.36 15.09
C ASP A 396 -5.38 -34.69 16.25
N GLN A 397 -5.65 -34.21 17.47
CA GLN A 397 -4.68 -34.30 18.58
C GLN A 397 -4.88 -35.48 19.54
N THR A 398 -5.96 -36.25 19.43
CA THR A 398 -6.24 -37.36 20.37
C THR A 398 -5.71 -38.73 19.94
N SER A 399 -5.24 -38.89 18.69
CA SER A 399 -4.66 -40.16 18.21
C SER A 399 -3.11 -40.20 18.25
N THR A 400 -2.44 -39.06 18.44
CA THR A 400 -0.97 -38.97 18.38
C THR A 400 -0.26 -39.09 19.74
N ALA A 401 -0.99 -39.19 20.85
CA ALA A 401 -0.41 -39.23 22.20
C ALA A 401 0.01 -40.64 22.70
N ASN A 402 -0.39 -41.73 22.02
CA ASN A 402 -0.16 -43.10 22.52
C ASN A 402 0.86 -43.95 21.73
N SER A 403 1.55 -43.40 20.72
CA SER A 403 2.49 -44.20 19.89
C SER A 403 3.98 -43.86 20.03
N THR A 404 4.37 -42.98 20.95
CA THR A 404 5.78 -42.55 21.09
C THR A 404 6.65 -43.40 22.03
N MET A 405 6.21 -44.60 22.41
CA MET A 405 7.03 -45.54 23.19
C MET A 405 6.78 -47.01 22.77
N ALA A 406 7.12 -47.38 21.53
CA ALA A 406 7.46 -48.76 21.22
C ALA A 406 8.17 -48.86 19.86
N THR A 407 9.45 -49.25 19.92
CA THR A 407 10.07 -50.20 18.99
C THR A 407 10.54 -49.68 17.63
N ARG A 408 11.85 -49.44 17.56
CA ARG A 408 12.70 -49.65 16.38
C ARG A 408 12.40 -51.01 15.71
N SER A 409 12.13 -51.05 14.40
CA SER A 409 12.82 -51.92 13.41
C SER A 409 12.01 -52.07 12.10
N ASN A 410 12.77 -52.11 10.99
CA ASN A 410 12.46 -52.59 9.64
C ASN A 410 11.52 -51.80 8.71
N THR A 411 12.19 -51.10 7.79
CA THR A 411 11.93 -50.96 6.34
C THR A 411 11.12 -52.09 5.67
N GLN A 412 10.09 -51.76 4.88
CA GLN A 412 10.07 -51.66 3.39
C GLN A 412 8.72 -52.00 2.69
N ASN A 413 8.37 -51.15 1.70
CA ASN A 413 7.44 -51.27 0.53
C ASN A 413 5.94 -50.99 0.76
N SER A 414 5.23 -49.90 0.33
CA SER A 414 5.08 -49.05 -0.89
C SER A 414 3.57 -49.07 -1.32
N PRO A 415 3.01 -48.14 -2.13
CA PRO A 415 3.00 -46.66 -2.13
C PRO A 415 1.56 -46.05 -2.19
N SER A 416 1.27 -44.90 -1.55
CA SER A 416 0.03 -44.12 -1.79
C SER A 416 0.20 -42.64 -1.43
N GLY A 417 -0.19 -41.77 -2.36
CA GLY A 417 0.25 -40.37 -2.50
C GLY A 417 -0.27 -39.37 -1.47
N GLU A 418 0.61 -38.40 -1.22
CA GLU A 418 0.59 -37.35 -0.19
C GLU A 418 -0.01 -36.01 -0.70
N PRO A 419 -0.48 -35.15 0.24
CA PRO A 419 -1.32 -33.97 -0.02
C PRO A 419 -0.59 -32.85 -0.78
N THR A 420 -1.28 -32.19 -1.73
CA THR A 420 -0.69 -31.03 -2.45
C THR A 420 -0.77 -29.78 -1.56
N PRO A 421 0.35 -29.20 -1.10
CA PRO A 421 0.36 -28.12 -0.13
C PRO A 421 0.21 -26.73 -0.76
N GLU A 422 -0.48 -25.87 -0.01
CA GLU A 422 -0.62 -24.43 -0.24
C GLU A 422 0.74 -23.80 -0.53
N GLN A 423 0.92 -23.28 -1.75
CA GLN A 423 2.25 -23.00 -2.24
C GLN A 423 2.87 -21.77 -1.56
N PRO A 424 4.06 -21.90 -0.97
CA PRO A 424 4.73 -20.79 -0.34
C PRO A 424 5.12 -19.71 -1.37
N TYR A 425 4.96 -18.43 -1.01
CA TYR A 425 5.34 -17.27 -1.85
C TYR A 425 6.78 -17.36 -2.37
N SER A 426 7.66 -18.01 -1.60
CA SER A 426 9.01 -18.37 -2.02
C SER A 426 9.39 -19.71 -1.39
N ILE A 427 10.15 -20.53 -2.11
CA ILE A 427 10.71 -21.78 -1.59
C ILE A 427 11.74 -21.58 -0.48
N PHE A 428 12.22 -20.35 -0.27
CA PHE A 428 13.30 -20.08 0.68
C PHE A 428 12.77 -20.05 2.12
N ASP A 429 13.33 -20.87 3.00
CA ASP A 429 13.02 -20.84 4.42
C ASP A 429 13.57 -19.56 5.10
N LYS A 430 13.22 -19.33 6.38
CA LYS A 430 13.64 -18.10 7.09
C LYS A 430 15.17 -17.94 7.15
N ARG A 431 15.93 -19.04 7.24
CA ARG A 431 17.40 -19.02 7.32
C ARG A 431 18.02 -18.72 5.96
N GLN A 432 17.51 -19.33 4.90
CA GLN A 432 17.88 -19.10 3.52
C GLN A 432 17.56 -17.65 3.11
N LYS A 433 16.37 -17.13 3.44
CA LYS A 433 16.02 -15.71 3.24
C LYS A 433 17.00 -14.80 3.98
N ALA A 434 17.31 -15.09 5.25
CA ALA A 434 18.28 -14.31 6.01
C ALA A 434 19.68 -14.32 5.38
N LEU A 435 20.14 -15.47 4.88
CA LEU A 435 21.41 -15.59 4.16
C LEU A 435 21.41 -14.78 2.85
N ILE A 436 20.35 -14.86 2.06
CA ILE A 436 20.22 -14.08 0.82
C ILE A 436 20.24 -12.58 1.13
N VAL A 437 19.47 -12.14 2.14
CA VAL A 437 19.44 -10.75 2.61
C VAL A 437 20.82 -10.31 3.07
N LEU A 438 21.54 -11.14 3.83
CA LEU A 438 22.91 -10.85 4.26
C LEU A 438 23.85 -10.67 3.06
N ILE A 439 23.80 -11.57 2.07
CA ILE A 439 24.64 -11.48 0.86
C ILE A 439 24.36 -10.18 0.11
N VAL A 440 23.09 -9.85 -0.18
CA VAL A 440 22.77 -8.61 -0.92
C VAL A 440 23.08 -7.35 -0.09
N SER A 441 22.98 -7.42 1.24
CA SER A 441 23.39 -6.32 2.13
C SER A 441 24.89 -6.10 2.07
N VAL A 442 25.69 -7.16 2.11
CA VAL A 442 27.15 -7.10 1.92
C VAL A 442 27.49 -6.59 0.52
N ALA A 443 26.77 -7.04 -0.53
CA ALA A 443 26.97 -6.52 -1.89
C ALA A 443 26.74 -5.01 -1.99
N ALA A 444 25.76 -4.50 -1.24
CA ALA A 444 25.41 -3.08 -1.23
C ALA A 444 26.50 -2.20 -0.60
N THR A 445 27.32 -2.75 0.31
CA THR A 445 28.41 -2.01 0.96
C THR A 445 29.52 -1.61 -0.02
N PHE A 446 29.76 -2.40 -1.08
CA PHE A 446 30.82 -2.16 -2.06
C PHE A 446 30.73 -0.79 -2.74
N SER A 447 29.51 -0.35 -3.06
CA SER A 447 29.26 0.98 -3.63
C SER A 447 29.75 2.09 -2.70
N GLY A 448 29.45 1.96 -1.40
CA GLY A 448 29.87 2.91 -0.37
C GLY A 448 31.37 2.82 -0.07
N PHE A 449 31.91 1.61 0.08
CA PHE A 449 33.33 1.41 0.40
C PHE A 449 34.22 1.93 -0.71
N ALA A 450 33.98 1.55 -1.97
CA ALA A 450 34.81 2.00 -3.10
C ALA A 450 34.79 3.53 -3.32
N SER A 451 33.72 4.19 -2.91
CA SER A 451 33.61 5.64 -2.92
C SER A 451 34.38 6.28 -1.76
N ASN A 452 34.13 5.82 -0.52
CA ASN A 452 34.58 6.52 0.69
C ASN A 452 36.01 6.17 1.12
N ILE A 453 36.47 4.96 0.85
CA ILE A 453 37.83 4.49 1.20
C ILE A 453 38.93 5.30 0.52
N TYR A 454 38.59 6.01 -0.54
CA TYR A 454 39.53 6.78 -1.33
C TYR A 454 39.82 8.17 -0.78
N PHE A 455 38.89 8.77 -0.03
CA PHE A 455 39.01 10.18 0.37
C PHE A 455 40.31 10.52 1.09
N PRO A 456 40.80 9.73 2.07
CA PRO A 456 42.02 10.06 2.80
C PRO A 456 43.28 10.02 1.92
N ALA A 457 43.27 9.23 0.85
CA ALA A 457 44.42 9.04 -0.04
C ALA A 457 44.48 10.06 -1.19
N LEU A 458 43.45 10.91 -1.35
CA LEU A 458 43.38 11.90 -2.44
C LEU A 458 44.67 12.73 -2.60
N PRO A 459 45.25 13.29 -1.51
CA PRO A 459 46.44 14.12 -1.65
C PRO A 459 47.70 13.31 -1.99
N THR A 460 47.86 12.15 -1.36
CA THR A 460 48.98 11.23 -1.61
C THR A 460 49.00 10.75 -3.06
N ILE A 461 47.83 10.48 -3.64
CA ILE A 461 47.70 10.09 -5.05
C ILE A 461 48.09 11.24 -5.98
N ALA A 462 47.70 12.47 -5.63
CA ALA A 462 48.08 13.66 -6.40
C ALA A 462 49.60 13.81 -6.42
N HIS A 463 50.24 13.65 -5.26
CA HIS A 463 51.70 13.70 -5.13
C HIS A 463 52.41 12.56 -5.87
N ASP A 464 51.97 11.30 -5.72
CA ASP A 464 52.60 10.12 -6.35
C ASP A 464 52.50 10.12 -7.87
N LEU A 465 51.40 10.65 -8.43
CA LEU A 465 51.20 10.74 -9.88
C LEU A 465 51.68 12.07 -10.48
N ASP A 466 52.29 12.94 -9.69
CA ASP A 466 52.74 14.29 -10.08
C ASP A 466 51.64 15.11 -10.77
N THR A 467 50.47 15.19 -10.13
CA THR A 467 49.29 15.90 -10.63
C THR A 467 48.64 16.76 -9.56
N SER A 468 47.78 17.70 -9.95
CA SER A 468 47.07 18.54 -9.01
C SER A 468 45.93 17.79 -8.30
N VAL A 469 45.62 18.18 -7.06
CA VAL A 469 44.45 17.67 -6.32
C VAL A 469 43.14 17.95 -7.07
N GLU A 470 43.10 19.03 -7.86
CA GLU A 470 41.97 19.35 -8.74
C GLU A 470 41.73 18.27 -9.81
N LEU A 471 42.81 17.80 -10.46
CA LEU A 471 42.74 16.67 -11.41
C LEU A 471 42.30 15.39 -10.69
N ILE A 472 42.90 15.07 -9.54
CA ILE A 472 42.49 13.87 -8.79
C ILE A 472 41.01 13.95 -8.34
N ASN A 473 40.49 15.11 -7.99
CA ASN A 473 39.07 15.30 -7.68
C ASN A 473 38.15 14.99 -8.88
N LEU A 474 38.63 15.16 -10.13
CA LEU A 474 37.88 14.72 -11.31
C LEU A 474 37.71 13.19 -11.36
N THR A 475 38.58 12.42 -10.72
CA THR A 475 38.37 10.95 -10.57
C THR A 475 37.19 10.64 -9.65
N VAL A 476 36.97 11.47 -8.62
CA VAL A 476 35.77 11.39 -7.75
C VAL A 476 34.53 11.83 -8.53
N THR A 477 34.61 12.94 -9.25
CA THR A 477 33.52 13.45 -10.12
C THR A 477 33.09 12.41 -11.15
N SER A 478 34.02 11.83 -11.90
CA SER A 478 33.73 10.82 -12.90
C SER A 478 33.16 9.54 -12.28
N TYR A 479 33.70 9.10 -11.13
CA TYR A 479 33.11 8.01 -10.36
C TYR A 479 31.64 8.27 -10.00
N LEU A 480 31.30 9.48 -9.51
CA LEU A 480 29.93 9.85 -9.15
C LEU A 480 28.98 9.90 -10.36
N ILE A 481 29.44 10.38 -11.52
CA ILE A 481 28.65 10.38 -12.76
C ILE A 481 28.22 8.95 -13.11
N PHE A 482 29.17 8.02 -13.17
CA PHE A 482 28.87 6.62 -13.45
C PHE A 482 28.06 5.96 -12.32
N GLN A 483 28.20 6.41 -11.07
CA GLN A 483 27.40 5.93 -9.95
C GLN A 483 25.92 6.29 -10.08
N GLY A 484 25.63 7.48 -10.63
CA GLY A 484 24.27 7.91 -10.93
C GLY A 484 23.67 7.17 -12.13
N ILE A 485 24.47 6.95 -13.17
CA ILE A 485 24.03 6.41 -14.45
C ILE A 485 23.85 4.88 -14.41
N ALA A 486 24.81 4.14 -13.83
CA ALA A 486 24.88 2.69 -13.92
C ALA A 486 23.62 1.94 -13.43
N PRO A 487 22.94 2.34 -12.33
CA PRO A 487 21.69 1.69 -11.90
C PRO A 487 20.57 1.74 -12.95
N SER A 488 20.56 2.76 -13.81
CA SER A 488 19.59 2.88 -14.92
C SER A 488 19.83 1.85 -16.03
N PHE A 489 21.03 1.27 -16.11
CA PHE A 489 21.37 0.20 -17.04
C PHE A 489 21.21 -1.17 -16.39
N TRP A 490 21.92 -1.41 -15.28
CA TRP A 490 21.93 -2.72 -14.63
C TRP A 490 20.62 -3.07 -13.93
N GLY A 491 19.84 -2.09 -13.46
CA GLY A 491 18.53 -2.31 -12.86
C GLY A 491 17.57 -3.01 -13.83
N PRO A 492 17.23 -2.38 -14.98
CA PRO A 492 16.40 -3.01 -16.01
C PRO A 492 16.99 -4.31 -16.57
N ILE A 493 18.31 -4.41 -16.72
CA ILE A 493 18.96 -5.68 -17.12
C ILE A 493 18.67 -6.78 -16.09
N SER A 494 18.73 -6.47 -14.79
CA SER A 494 18.42 -7.43 -13.73
C SER A 494 16.94 -7.83 -13.66
N ASP A 495 16.03 -6.95 -14.09
CA ASP A 495 14.59 -7.23 -14.17
C ASP A 495 14.23 -8.19 -15.31
N VAL A 496 15.11 -8.34 -16.32
CA VAL A 496 14.85 -9.15 -17.53
C VAL A 496 15.75 -10.38 -17.61
N LYS A 497 17.06 -10.22 -17.39
CA LYS A 497 18.05 -11.30 -17.53
C LYS A 497 18.29 -12.09 -16.24
N GLY A 498 17.69 -11.68 -15.13
CA GLY A 498 17.88 -12.31 -13.81
C GLY A 498 18.73 -11.47 -12.86
N ARG A 499 18.44 -11.60 -11.56
CA ARG A 499 19.12 -10.83 -10.50
C ARG A 499 20.57 -11.27 -10.37
N ARG A 500 20.80 -12.58 -10.45
CA ARG A 500 22.11 -13.14 -10.17
C ARG A 500 23.10 -12.89 -11.29
N VAL A 501 22.68 -13.05 -12.54
CA VAL A 501 23.53 -12.75 -13.71
C VAL A 501 23.97 -11.30 -13.67
N ALA A 502 23.06 -10.37 -13.36
CA ALA A 502 23.39 -8.96 -13.19
C ALA A 502 24.45 -8.77 -12.11
N TYR A 503 24.29 -9.36 -10.92
CA TYR A 503 25.30 -9.30 -9.85
C TYR A 503 26.67 -9.84 -10.26
N CYS A 504 26.73 -11.02 -10.88
CA CYS A 504 28.00 -11.61 -11.32
C CYS A 504 28.71 -10.69 -12.31
N CYS A 505 27.99 -10.16 -13.31
CA CYS A 505 28.57 -9.24 -14.28
C CYS A 505 29.06 -7.95 -13.63
N THR A 506 28.27 -7.34 -12.74
CA THR A 506 28.66 -6.09 -12.06
C THR A 506 29.91 -6.29 -11.20
N PHE A 507 30.01 -7.42 -10.47
CA PHE A 507 31.18 -7.72 -9.64
C PHE A 507 32.43 -8.11 -10.46
N ILE A 508 32.27 -8.76 -11.62
CA ILE A 508 33.40 -9.01 -12.54
C ILE A 508 33.97 -7.68 -13.04
N VAL A 509 33.10 -6.75 -13.45
CA VAL A 509 33.51 -5.40 -13.87
C VAL A 509 34.20 -4.66 -12.74
N PHE A 510 33.64 -4.72 -11.52
CA PHE A 510 34.24 -4.09 -10.34
C PHE A 510 35.61 -4.68 -10.00
N LEU A 511 35.73 -6.02 -9.97
CA LEU A 511 36.98 -6.73 -9.65
C LEU A 511 38.08 -6.40 -10.66
N GLY A 512 37.77 -6.48 -11.96
CA GLY A 512 38.73 -6.14 -13.02
C GLY A 512 39.18 -4.68 -12.93
N ALA A 513 38.26 -3.76 -12.64
CA ALA A 513 38.60 -2.36 -12.42
C ALA A 513 39.50 -2.15 -11.19
N CYS A 514 39.23 -2.84 -10.07
CA CYS A 514 40.07 -2.77 -8.87
C CYS A 514 41.50 -3.27 -9.11
N ILE A 515 41.66 -4.40 -9.83
CA ILE A 515 42.98 -4.92 -10.18
C ILE A 515 43.73 -3.91 -11.07
N GLY A 516 43.07 -3.35 -12.09
CA GLY A 516 43.68 -2.35 -12.94
C GLY A 516 44.03 -1.05 -12.19
N LEU A 517 43.20 -0.63 -11.23
CA LEU A 517 43.45 0.56 -10.40
C LEU A 517 44.65 0.37 -9.48
N ALA A 518 44.83 -0.84 -8.95
CA ALA A 518 45.99 -1.17 -8.12
C ALA A 518 47.31 -1.06 -8.90
N GLU A 519 47.28 -1.37 -10.21
CA GLU A 519 48.40 -1.28 -11.14
C GLU A 519 48.46 0.05 -11.91
N ALA A 520 47.65 1.04 -11.54
CA ALA A 520 47.61 2.31 -12.26
C ALA A 520 48.91 3.10 -12.07
N LYS A 521 49.51 3.52 -13.20
CA LYS A 521 50.78 4.28 -13.26
C LYS A 521 50.61 5.71 -13.74
N ASN A 522 49.42 6.09 -14.21
CA ASN A 522 49.14 7.43 -14.69
C ASN A 522 47.70 7.84 -14.39
N TYR A 523 47.47 9.15 -14.40
CA TYR A 523 46.18 9.77 -14.12
C TYR A 523 45.05 9.31 -15.06
N ALA A 524 45.32 9.18 -16.36
CA ALA A 524 44.29 8.79 -17.33
C ALA A 524 43.75 7.39 -17.07
N THR A 525 44.64 6.44 -16.74
CA THR A 525 44.28 5.06 -16.39
C THR A 525 43.46 5.05 -15.11
N LEU A 526 43.89 5.81 -14.09
CA LEU A 526 43.15 5.97 -12.83
C LEU A 526 41.72 6.48 -13.10
N LEU A 527 41.57 7.55 -13.88
CA LEU A 527 40.28 8.15 -14.20
C LEU A 527 39.34 7.17 -14.93
N VAL A 528 39.81 6.51 -15.99
CA VAL A 528 38.97 5.59 -16.78
C VAL A 528 38.56 4.37 -15.94
N LEU A 529 39.49 3.80 -15.19
CA LEU A 529 39.18 2.63 -14.38
C LEU A 529 38.29 2.97 -13.17
N ARG A 530 38.32 4.22 -12.67
CA ARG A 530 37.34 4.68 -11.67
C ARG A 530 35.91 4.70 -12.22
N CYS A 531 35.71 5.11 -13.46
CA CYS A 531 34.41 5.02 -14.14
C CYS A 531 33.94 3.56 -14.22
N LEU A 532 34.84 2.65 -14.60
CA LEU A 532 34.54 1.23 -14.72
C LEU A 532 34.21 0.59 -13.35
N GLN A 533 35.00 0.94 -12.33
CA GLN A 533 34.77 0.51 -10.94
C GLN A 533 33.38 0.95 -10.45
N SER A 534 33.01 2.21 -10.66
CA SER A 534 31.70 2.72 -10.27
C SER A 534 30.55 1.99 -10.98
N THR A 535 30.72 1.70 -12.28
CA THR A 535 29.75 0.96 -13.09
C THR A 535 29.46 -0.44 -12.52
N GLY A 536 30.50 -1.08 -11.97
CA GLY A 536 30.39 -2.41 -11.35
C GLY A 536 29.85 -2.41 -9.92
N SER A 537 29.94 -1.32 -9.16
CA SER A 537 29.45 -1.31 -7.76
C SER A 537 28.11 -0.61 -7.56
N ALA A 538 27.81 0.45 -8.33
CA ALA A 538 26.69 1.35 -8.03
C ALA A 538 25.32 0.66 -8.04
N SER A 539 25.16 -0.35 -8.88
CA SER A 539 23.87 -1.00 -9.13
C SER A 539 23.52 -2.07 -8.11
N THR A 540 24.46 -2.46 -7.25
CA THR A 540 24.23 -3.51 -6.23
C THR A 540 23.10 -3.14 -5.27
N ILE A 541 22.90 -1.83 -5.02
CA ILE A 541 21.82 -1.30 -4.20
C ILE A 541 20.46 -1.52 -4.87
N ALA A 542 20.35 -1.15 -6.16
CA ALA A 542 19.12 -1.28 -6.92
C ALA A 542 18.73 -2.76 -7.11
N ILE A 543 19.69 -3.59 -7.51
CA ILE A 543 19.47 -5.04 -7.71
C ILE A 543 19.09 -5.71 -6.37
N GLY A 544 19.75 -5.35 -5.27
CA GLY A 544 19.48 -5.93 -3.94
C GLY A 544 18.07 -5.65 -3.45
N SER A 545 17.58 -4.43 -3.71
CA SER A 545 16.19 -4.09 -3.41
C SER A 545 15.19 -4.93 -4.21
N GLY A 546 15.51 -5.26 -5.47
CA GLY A 546 14.75 -6.18 -6.31
C GLY A 546 14.74 -7.60 -5.75
N VAL A 547 15.90 -8.14 -5.36
CA VAL A 547 16.03 -9.49 -4.77
C VAL A 547 15.16 -9.64 -3.52
N ILE A 548 15.19 -8.66 -2.62
CA ILE A 548 14.35 -8.69 -1.41
C ILE A 548 12.87 -8.67 -1.79
N GLY A 549 12.48 -7.84 -2.78
CA GLY A 549 11.11 -7.82 -3.29
C GLY A 549 10.65 -9.16 -3.88
N ASP A 550 11.56 -9.87 -4.55
CA ASP A 550 11.29 -11.16 -5.20
C ASP A 550 11.09 -12.32 -4.21
N ILE A 551 11.77 -12.31 -3.06
CA ILE A 551 11.71 -13.42 -2.07
C ILE A 551 10.78 -13.15 -0.87
N THR A 552 10.30 -11.90 -0.69
CA THR A 552 9.51 -11.49 0.49
C THR A 552 8.09 -11.06 0.17
N THR A 553 7.15 -11.44 1.04
CA THR A 553 5.77 -10.94 1.02
C THR A 553 5.71 -9.49 1.50
N ARG A 554 4.59 -8.79 1.25
CA ARG A 554 4.43 -7.38 1.64
C ARG A 554 4.56 -7.16 3.15
N SER A 555 4.16 -8.12 3.98
CA SER A 555 4.18 -8.03 5.44
C SER A 555 5.59 -8.13 6.04
N GLU A 556 6.47 -8.99 5.50
CA GLU A 556 7.83 -9.18 6.03
C GLU A 556 8.90 -8.30 5.35
N ARG A 557 8.58 -7.72 4.19
CA ARG A 557 9.50 -6.90 3.37
C ARG A 557 10.11 -5.72 4.13
N GLY A 558 9.32 -5.02 4.94
CA GLY A 558 9.76 -3.81 5.66
C GLY A 558 10.94 -4.08 6.60
N GLY A 559 10.86 -5.16 7.39
CA GLY A 559 11.93 -5.53 8.33
C GLY A 559 13.23 -5.93 7.63
N LEU A 560 13.13 -6.72 6.56
CA LEU A 560 14.30 -7.16 5.79
C LEU A 560 14.94 -6.02 4.98
N MET A 561 14.14 -5.10 4.46
CA MET A 561 14.67 -3.84 3.89
C MET A 561 15.38 -2.99 4.93
N GLY A 562 14.92 -2.97 6.18
CA GLY A 562 15.61 -2.29 7.27
C GLY A 562 17.03 -2.81 7.48
N ILE A 563 17.22 -4.14 7.48
CA ILE A 563 18.54 -4.78 7.60
C ILE A 563 19.43 -4.43 6.39
N PHE A 564 18.85 -4.50 5.18
CA PHE A 564 19.55 -4.14 3.96
C PHE A 564 20.05 -2.68 3.96
N GLN A 565 19.20 -1.76 4.41
CA GLN A 565 19.55 -0.34 4.52
C GLN A 565 20.60 -0.09 5.61
N ALA A 566 20.63 -0.87 6.69
CA ALA A 566 21.66 -0.75 7.71
C ALA A 566 23.07 -1.04 7.15
N GLY A 567 23.19 -2.00 6.23
CA GLY A 567 24.45 -2.30 5.53
C GLY A 567 25.00 -1.13 4.73
N LEU A 568 24.12 -0.27 4.18
CA LEU A 568 24.52 0.88 3.35
C LEU A 568 25.21 2.01 4.13
N LEU A 569 25.00 2.09 5.44
CA LEU A 569 25.50 3.19 6.25
C LEU A 569 26.91 2.92 6.81
N MET A 570 27.25 1.64 7.02
CA MET A 570 28.56 1.23 7.54
C MET A 570 29.76 1.82 6.75
N PRO A 571 29.75 1.85 5.40
CA PRO A 571 30.90 2.33 4.63
C PRO A 571 31.21 3.82 4.79
N VAL A 572 30.26 4.64 5.24
CA VAL A 572 30.48 6.09 5.45
C VAL A 572 31.42 6.33 6.63
N ALA A 573 31.29 5.54 7.69
CA ALA A 573 32.16 5.63 8.86
C ALA A 573 33.47 4.83 8.67
N VAL A 574 33.35 3.59 8.20
CA VAL A 574 34.45 2.63 8.22
C VAL A 574 35.37 2.78 7.00
N GLY A 575 34.83 3.19 5.85
CA GLY A 575 35.58 3.30 4.60
C GLY A 575 36.82 4.19 4.72
N PRO A 576 36.68 5.47 5.10
CA PRO A 576 37.83 6.37 5.23
C PRO A 576 38.84 5.91 6.28
N VAL A 577 38.42 5.25 7.36
CA VAL A 577 39.35 4.72 8.37
C VAL A 577 40.24 3.63 7.77
N ILE A 578 39.65 2.65 7.08
CA ILE A 578 40.41 1.61 6.38
C ILE A 578 41.30 2.24 5.30
N GLY A 579 40.78 3.22 4.57
CA GLY A 579 41.50 3.92 3.51
C GLY A 579 42.75 4.64 4.00
N GLY A 580 42.62 5.43 5.08
CA GLY A 580 43.73 6.16 5.68
C GLY A 580 44.77 5.24 6.34
N LEU A 581 44.34 4.11 6.92
CA LEU A 581 45.26 3.10 7.46
C LEU A 581 46.05 2.40 6.36
N LEU A 582 45.37 1.94 5.30
CA LEU A 582 46.01 1.25 4.18
C LEU A 582 46.95 2.17 3.41
N ALA A 583 46.49 3.38 3.08
CA ALA A 583 47.30 4.33 2.35
C ALA A 583 48.52 4.79 3.16
N GLY A 584 48.33 5.09 4.46
CA GLY A 584 49.42 5.57 5.31
C GLY A 584 50.46 4.51 5.68
N SER A 585 50.12 3.22 5.63
CA SER A 585 51.05 2.13 6.01
C SER A 585 51.63 1.35 4.81
N LEU A 586 50.80 1.07 3.81
CA LEU A 586 51.14 0.21 2.66
C LEU A 586 51.09 0.96 1.32
N GLY A 587 50.82 2.27 1.34
CA GLY A 587 50.65 3.11 0.15
C GLY A 587 49.25 3.02 -0.45
N TRP A 588 48.84 4.04 -1.20
CA TRP A 588 47.46 4.18 -1.70
C TRP A 588 47.00 3.04 -2.63
N ARG A 589 47.92 2.37 -3.33
CA ARG A 589 47.61 1.22 -4.22
C ARG A 589 47.01 0.04 -3.43
N SER A 590 47.39 -0.10 -2.15
CA SER A 590 46.88 -1.16 -1.28
C SER A 590 45.36 -1.07 -1.04
N ILE A 591 44.76 0.13 -1.15
CA ILE A 591 43.31 0.32 -1.10
C ILE A 591 42.62 -0.49 -2.20
N PHE A 592 43.16 -0.45 -3.42
CA PHE A 592 42.57 -1.13 -4.57
C PHE A 592 42.81 -2.64 -4.51
N TRP A 593 43.97 -3.09 -4.01
CA TRP A 593 44.22 -4.50 -3.70
C TRP A 593 43.27 -5.04 -2.63
N PHE A 594 43.02 -4.27 -1.57
CA PHE A 594 42.05 -4.62 -0.54
C PHE A 594 40.64 -4.78 -1.14
N LEU A 595 40.18 -3.82 -1.96
CA LEU A 595 38.89 -3.91 -2.64
C LEU A 595 38.83 -5.07 -3.64
N ALA A 596 39.94 -5.40 -4.32
CA ALA A 596 40.02 -6.53 -5.23
C ALA A 596 39.91 -7.86 -4.47
N ILE A 597 40.62 -8.03 -3.36
CA ILE A 597 40.54 -9.22 -2.50
C ILE A 597 39.12 -9.34 -1.91
N TYR A 598 38.60 -8.24 -1.35
CA TYR A 598 37.26 -8.21 -0.78
C TYR A 598 36.20 -8.58 -1.82
N SER A 599 36.28 -8.02 -3.03
CA SER A 599 35.38 -8.33 -4.13
C SER A 599 35.57 -9.73 -4.68
N GLY A 600 36.80 -10.24 -4.76
CA GLY A 600 37.09 -11.57 -5.28
C GLY A 600 36.52 -12.65 -4.36
N VAL A 601 36.80 -12.53 -3.05
CA VAL A 601 36.22 -13.41 -2.02
C VAL A 601 34.70 -13.32 -2.03
N PHE A 602 34.14 -12.11 -2.10
CA PHE A 602 32.69 -11.93 -2.14
C PHE A 602 32.06 -12.48 -3.43
N LEU A 603 32.70 -12.32 -4.59
CA LEU A 603 32.23 -12.87 -5.86
C LEU A 603 32.18 -14.40 -5.82
N VAL A 604 33.18 -15.04 -5.19
CA VAL A 604 33.15 -16.49 -4.95
C VAL A 604 31.93 -16.85 -4.09
N PHE A 605 31.71 -16.18 -2.96
CA PHE A 605 30.52 -16.43 -2.14
C PHE A 605 29.21 -16.16 -2.87
N LEU A 606 29.14 -15.09 -3.68
CA LEU A 606 27.96 -14.74 -4.45
C LEU A 606 27.65 -15.81 -5.49
N VAL A 607 28.66 -16.30 -6.21
CA VAL A 607 28.50 -17.37 -7.21
C VAL A 607 28.07 -18.67 -6.53
N LEU A 608 28.62 -18.99 -5.35
CA LEU A 608 28.33 -20.24 -4.63
C LEU A 608 27.03 -20.22 -3.84
N LEU A 609 26.57 -19.07 -3.35
CA LEU A 609 25.48 -18.98 -2.38
C LEU A 609 24.26 -18.18 -2.86
N LEU A 610 24.39 -17.21 -3.77
CA LEU A 610 23.22 -16.43 -4.21
C LEU A 610 22.43 -17.23 -5.27
N PRO A 611 21.19 -17.69 -5.00
CA PRO A 611 20.36 -18.31 -6.03
C PRO A 611 19.80 -17.27 -7.00
N GLU A 612 19.30 -17.70 -8.15
CA GLU A 612 18.45 -16.82 -8.97
C GLU A 612 17.11 -16.61 -8.25
N THR A 613 16.68 -15.35 -8.14
CA THR A 613 15.47 -14.98 -7.40
C THR A 613 14.41 -14.33 -8.28
N LEU A 614 14.74 -13.94 -9.52
CA LEU A 614 13.80 -13.25 -10.39
C LEU A 614 12.57 -14.12 -10.69
N ARG A 615 11.41 -13.70 -10.21
CA ARG A 615 10.15 -14.47 -10.35
C ARG A 615 9.75 -14.77 -11.78
N ALA A 616 10.07 -13.87 -12.72
CA ALA A 616 9.80 -14.08 -14.14
C ALA A 616 10.60 -15.24 -14.77
N ILE A 617 11.70 -15.66 -14.13
CA ILE A 617 12.56 -16.77 -14.58
C ILE A 617 12.30 -18.03 -13.75
N VAL A 618 12.21 -17.90 -12.41
CA VAL A 618 12.20 -19.05 -11.49
C VAL A 618 10.87 -19.25 -10.75
N GLY A 619 9.84 -18.43 -11.00
CA GLY A 619 8.58 -18.45 -10.26
C GLY A 619 8.77 -18.09 -8.78
N ASN A 620 8.28 -18.93 -7.88
CA ASN A 620 8.58 -18.84 -6.43
C ASN A 620 9.98 -19.41 -6.06
N GLY A 621 10.79 -19.78 -7.04
CA GLY A 621 12.08 -20.48 -6.91
C GLY A 621 11.98 -21.99 -7.22
N SER A 622 10.79 -22.48 -7.54
CA SER A 622 10.51 -23.87 -7.90
C SER A 622 11.09 -24.28 -9.25
N GLN A 623 11.10 -23.38 -10.22
CA GLN A 623 11.51 -23.69 -11.59
C GLN A 623 13.02 -23.55 -11.75
N THR A 624 13.67 -24.59 -12.28
CA THR A 624 15.09 -24.53 -12.61
C THR A 624 15.30 -23.82 -13.96
N PRO A 625 16.08 -22.74 -14.01
CA PRO A 625 16.37 -22.07 -15.26
C PRO A 625 17.27 -22.94 -16.16
N SER A 626 17.16 -22.75 -17.48
CA SER A 626 17.89 -23.55 -18.50
C SER A 626 19.41 -23.35 -18.50
N ASN A 627 19.89 -22.24 -17.94
CA ASN A 627 21.32 -21.91 -17.92
C ASN A 627 22.00 -22.53 -16.68
N PRO A 628 23.14 -23.24 -16.84
CA PRO A 628 23.82 -23.89 -15.72
C PRO A 628 24.32 -22.89 -14.68
N LEU A 629 24.71 -21.68 -15.12
CA LEU A 629 25.13 -20.59 -14.25
C LEU A 629 24.02 -20.14 -13.31
N THR A 630 22.76 -20.14 -13.73
CA THR A 630 21.62 -19.71 -12.88
C THR A 630 21.01 -20.88 -12.11
N GLN A 631 21.19 -22.11 -12.59
CA GLN A 631 20.70 -23.34 -11.97
C GLN A 631 21.40 -23.67 -10.64
N PHE A 632 22.73 -23.62 -10.59
CA PHE A 632 23.49 -23.79 -9.35
C PHE A 632 23.78 -22.41 -8.75
N PRO A 633 23.42 -22.05 -7.48
CA PRO A 633 23.10 -22.93 -6.37
C PRO A 633 21.60 -23.08 -6.09
N LEU A 634 20.69 -22.57 -6.94
CA LEU A 634 19.25 -22.70 -6.72
C LEU A 634 18.85 -24.18 -6.49
N THR A 635 19.46 -25.12 -7.21
CA THR A 635 19.26 -26.56 -7.00
C THR A 635 19.66 -27.03 -5.59
N ILE A 636 20.67 -26.43 -4.96
CA ILE A 636 21.03 -26.74 -3.56
C ILE A 636 19.95 -26.20 -2.62
N TYR A 637 19.46 -24.98 -2.84
CA TYR A 637 18.37 -24.41 -2.03
C TYR A 637 17.09 -25.23 -2.15
N GLN A 638 16.75 -25.66 -3.37
CA GLN A 638 15.62 -26.56 -3.65
C GLN A 638 15.74 -27.91 -2.93
N ARG A 639 16.95 -28.47 -2.80
CA ARG A 639 17.20 -29.72 -2.05
C ARG A 639 17.24 -29.55 -0.53
N THR A 640 17.62 -28.38 -0.05
CA THR A 640 17.83 -28.11 1.39
C THR A 640 16.67 -27.38 2.05
N THR A 641 15.72 -26.87 1.28
CA THR A 641 14.55 -26.18 1.82
C THR A 641 13.65 -27.14 2.60
N LYS A 642 13.09 -26.63 3.70
CA LYS A 642 12.09 -27.33 4.52
C LYS A 642 10.66 -26.96 4.15
N THR A 643 10.49 -25.99 3.25
CA THR A 643 9.19 -25.51 2.81
C THR A 643 8.72 -26.41 1.68
N HIS A 644 7.54 -27.02 1.78
CA HIS A 644 7.02 -27.85 0.69
C HIS A 644 6.51 -26.95 -0.44
N TRP A 645 6.84 -27.30 -1.68
CA TRP A 645 6.43 -26.57 -2.89
C TRP A 645 6.29 -27.56 -4.04
N ASP A 646 5.25 -27.41 -4.87
CA ASP A 646 5.09 -28.27 -6.04
C ASP A 646 5.65 -27.61 -7.29
N GLN A 647 6.16 -28.43 -8.21
CA GLN A 647 6.59 -28.02 -9.54
C GLN A 647 5.36 -27.75 -10.43
N VAL A 648 4.66 -26.66 -10.18
CA VAL A 648 3.53 -26.24 -11.03
C VAL A 648 4.06 -25.39 -12.19
N PRO A 649 3.68 -25.70 -13.45
CA PRO A 649 3.89 -24.80 -14.57
C PRO A 649 3.10 -23.51 -14.36
N GLN A 650 3.77 -22.44 -13.92
CA GLN A 650 3.13 -21.15 -13.71
C GLN A 650 2.99 -20.40 -15.04
N GLU A 651 1.82 -19.79 -15.29
CA GLU A 651 1.60 -18.89 -16.43
C GLU A 651 2.69 -17.83 -16.49
N GLN A 652 3.38 -17.75 -17.63
CA GLN A 652 4.45 -16.79 -17.87
C GLN A 652 3.89 -15.36 -17.73
N THR A 653 4.16 -14.71 -16.60
CA THR A 653 3.93 -13.26 -16.48
C THR A 653 4.59 -12.55 -17.66
N ALA A 654 3.83 -11.67 -18.35
CA ALA A 654 4.25 -11.02 -19.58
C ALA A 654 5.67 -10.44 -19.45
N ARG A 655 6.55 -10.75 -20.43
CA ARG A 655 7.93 -10.29 -20.47
C ARG A 655 7.97 -8.76 -20.32
N LYS A 656 8.52 -8.28 -19.21
CA LYS A 656 8.72 -6.84 -18.98
C LYS A 656 9.76 -6.32 -19.97
N HIS A 657 9.45 -5.18 -20.61
CA HIS A 657 10.40 -4.51 -21.49
C HIS A 657 11.41 -3.71 -20.66
N ILE A 658 12.65 -3.63 -21.14
CA ILE A 658 13.68 -2.79 -20.52
C ILE A 658 13.28 -1.32 -20.75
N ASP A 659 12.83 -0.64 -19.70
CA ASP A 659 12.56 0.80 -19.73
C ASP A 659 13.70 1.58 -19.05
N ILE A 660 14.70 1.95 -19.84
CA ILE A 660 15.84 2.77 -19.40
C ILE A 660 15.41 4.23 -19.18
N THR A 661 14.28 4.66 -19.77
CA THR A 661 13.85 6.06 -19.79
C THR A 661 12.96 6.45 -18.59
N GLY A 662 12.42 5.46 -17.87
CA GLY A 662 11.57 5.66 -16.69
C GLY A 662 12.12 6.64 -15.66
N PRO A 663 13.38 6.50 -15.20
CA PRO A 663 13.99 7.42 -14.24
C PRO A 663 14.11 8.86 -14.76
N ILE A 664 14.46 9.04 -16.03
CA ILE A 664 14.57 10.37 -16.66
C ILE A 664 13.19 11.04 -16.72
N ARG A 665 12.15 10.26 -17.03
CA ARG A 665 10.77 10.76 -17.11
C ARG A 665 10.24 11.24 -15.75
N ILE A 666 10.55 10.52 -14.67
CA ILE A 666 10.17 10.94 -13.30
C ILE A 666 10.99 12.17 -12.88
N LEU A 667 12.28 12.22 -13.22
CA LEU A 667 13.16 13.34 -12.90
C LEU A 667 12.65 14.68 -13.45
N VAL A 668 12.10 14.67 -14.67
CA VAL A 668 11.53 15.87 -15.33
C VAL A 668 10.05 16.10 -14.96
N SER A 669 9.43 15.17 -14.22
CA SER A 669 8.03 15.31 -13.84
C SER A 669 7.84 16.47 -12.85
N LYS A 670 6.85 17.32 -13.09
CA LYS A 670 6.51 18.44 -12.19
C LYS A 670 6.24 18.02 -10.74
N HIS A 671 5.83 16.77 -10.52
CA HIS A 671 5.49 16.23 -9.20
C HIS A 671 6.72 15.87 -8.35
N ALA A 672 7.83 15.49 -8.99
CA ALA A 672 9.04 15.01 -8.32
C ALA A 672 10.24 15.97 -8.47
N ALA A 673 10.29 16.72 -9.58
CA ALA A 673 11.44 17.55 -9.93
C ALA A 673 11.83 18.55 -8.83
N PRO A 674 10.92 19.31 -8.20
CA PRO A 674 11.31 20.30 -7.18
C PRO A 674 11.94 19.67 -5.95
N ILE A 675 11.39 18.55 -5.46
CA ILE A 675 11.92 17.87 -4.26
C ILE A 675 13.22 17.12 -4.57
N ILE A 676 13.35 16.52 -5.76
CA ILE A 676 14.58 15.88 -6.21
C ILE A 676 15.70 16.90 -6.36
N PHE A 677 15.41 18.06 -6.97
CA PHE A 677 16.39 19.14 -7.16
C PHE A 677 16.86 19.72 -5.82
N PHE A 678 15.93 19.93 -4.88
CA PHE A 678 16.27 20.32 -3.51
C PHE A 678 17.26 19.34 -2.87
N LEU A 679 16.96 18.04 -2.87
CA LEU A 679 17.84 17.04 -2.27
C LEU A 679 19.18 16.93 -3.02
N ALA A 680 19.18 17.06 -4.34
CA ALA A 680 20.41 17.00 -5.14
C ALA A 680 21.40 18.12 -4.76
N ILE A 681 20.93 19.35 -4.52
CA ILE A 681 21.75 20.46 -4.03
C ILE A 681 22.34 20.15 -2.65
N TYR A 682 21.50 19.71 -1.71
CA TYR A 682 21.94 19.45 -0.33
C TYR A 682 22.94 18.30 -0.26
N TYR A 683 22.72 17.25 -1.05
CA TYR A 683 23.64 16.13 -1.20
C TYR A 683 24.96 16.58 -1.85
N ALA A 684 24.91 17.45 -2.86
CA ALA A 684 26.12 17.94 -3.52
C ALA A 684 27.03 18.73 -2.56
N VAL A 685 26.46 19.65 -1.76
CA VAL A 685 27.24 20.42 -0.79
C VAL A 685 27.83 19.53 0.31
N TRP A 686 27.08 18.52 0.76
CA TRP A 686 27.62 17.52 1.67
C TRP A 686 28.80 16.74 1.05
N GLN A 687 28.66 16.31 -0.20
CA GLN A 687 29.74 15.60 -0.91
C GLN A 687 30.96 16.50 -1.13
N MET A 688 30.76 17.79 -1.40
CA MET A 688 31.84 18.78 -1.51
C MET A 688 32.60 18.95 -0.20
N SER A 689 31.90 18.97 0.95
CA SER A 689 32.55 19.06 2.26
C SER A 689 33.38 17.81 2.56
N ILE A 690 32.83 16.61 2.30
CA ILE A 690 33.54 15.33 2.48
C ILE A 690 34.78 15.26 1.60
N THR A 691 34.69 15.67 0.33
CA THR A 691 35.81 15.51 -0.61
C THR A 691 36.98 16.44 -0.27
N THR A 692 36.68 17.67 0.15
CA THR A 692 37.72 18.65 0.53
C THR A 692 38.25 18.45 1.94
N MET A 693 37.52 17.75 2.79
CA MET A 693 37.90 17.48 4.18
C MET A 693 39.32 16.92 4.30
N SER A 694 39.68 15.94 3.47
CA SER A 694 41.02 15.33 3.49
C SER A 694 42.12 16.35 3.22
N THR A 695 42.00 17.08 2.11
CA THR A 695 42.99 18.08 1.69
C THR A 695 43.07 19.23 2.70
N LEU A 696 41.95 19.66 3.26
CA LEU A 696 41.92 20.76 4.22
C LEU A 696 42.57 20.36 5.56
N PHE A 697 42.31 19.15 6.06
CA PHE A 697 42.92 18.70 7.31
C PHE A 697 44.42 18.41 7.18
N GLU A 698 44.86 17.84 6.06
CA GLU A 698 46.27 17.69 5.76
C GLU A 698 46.96 19.06 5.63
N THR A 699 46.47 19.95 4.76
CA THR A 699 47.15 21.22 4.47
C THR A 699 47.07 22.27 5.59
N LYS A 700 45.99 22.28 6.39
CA LYS A 700 45.79 23.28 7.46
C LYS A 700 46.19 22.81 8.85
N TYR A 701 46.12 21.51 9.11
CA TYR A 701 46.43 20.93 10.42
C TYR A 701 47.61 19.94 10.37
N ASN A 702 48.24 19.72 9.21
CA ASN A 702 49.38 18.83 9.00
C ASN A 702 49.13 17.39 9.46
N LEU A 703 47.89 16.90 9.27
CA LEU A 703 47.51 15.54 9.61
C LEU A 703 48.05 14.53 8.59
N GLY A 704 48.50 13.37 9.08
CA GLY A 704 48.80 12.21 8.24
C GLY A 704 47.55 11.49 7.73
N GLU A 705 47.70 10.60 6.75
CA GLU A 705 46.59 9.91 6.07
C GLU A 705 45.69 9.11 7.03
N THR A 706 46.31 8.43 8.00
CA THR A 706 45.57 7.68 9.03
C THR A 706 44.76 8.61 9.92
N GLU A 707 45.33 9.75 10.33
CA GLU A 707 44.66 10.75 11.16
C GLU A 707 43.51 11.40 10.40
N VAL A 708 43.72 11.75 9.14
CA VAL A 708 42.68 12.23 8.22
C VAL A 708 41.54 11.20 8.14
N GLY A 709 41.85 9.92 7.93
CA GLY A 709 40.85 8.83 7.91
C GLY A 709 39.99 8.77 9.18
N LEU A 710 40.59 8.97 10.35
CA LEU A 710 39.88 8.99 11.64
C LEU A 710 38.91 10.16 11.77
N THR A 711 39.19 11.31 11.15
CA THR A 711 38.29 12.47 11.24
C THR A 711 36.91 12.22 10.62
N PHE A 712 36.80 11.31 9.65
CA PHE A 712 35.53 10.94 9.00
C PHE A 712 34.59 10.12 9.90
N ILE A 713 35.08 9.54 11.01
CA ILE A 713 34.24 8.80 11.95
C ILE A 713 33.10 9.68 12.45
N ALA A 714 33.35 10.96 12.72
CA ALA A 714 32.33 11.90 13.16
C ALA A 714 31.18 12.00 12.14
N ASN A 715 31.48 12.19 10.85
CA ASN A 715 30.47 12.25 9.80
C ASN A 715 29.70 10.93 9.65
N GLY A 716 30.41 9.79 9.69
CA GLY A 716 29.81 8.47 9.58
C GLY A 716 28.89 8.11 10.75
N VAL A 717 29.31 8.39 11.99
CA VAL A 717 28.49 8.16 13.19
C VAL A 717 27.26 9.08 13.18
N GLY A 718 27.42 10.35 12.78
CA GLY A 718 26.29 11.26 12.59
C GLY A 718 25.27 10.72 11.59
N SER A 719 25.74 10.18 10.47
CA SER A 719 24.90 9.56 9.43
C SER A 719 24.11 8.35 9.94
N ILE A 720 24.75 7.47 10.73
CA ILE A 720 24.11 6.28 11.32
C ILE A 720 23.04 6.70 12.32
N ILE A 721 23.39 7.59 13.27
CA ILE A 721 22.46 8.10 14.29
C ILE A 721 21.29 8.81 13.62
N GLY A 722 21.56 9.64 12.61
CA GLY A 722 20.53 10.36 11.86
C GLY A 722 19.50 9.44 11.23
N THR A 723 19.92 8.35 10.61
CA THR A 723 18.99 7.39 10.00
C THR A 723 18.09 6.72 11.04
N LEU A 724 18.67 6.25 12.15
CA LEU A 724 17.93 5.54 13.20
C LEU A 724 16.92 6.44 13.92
N ILE A 725 17.32 7.68 14.22
CA ILE A 725 16.45 8.66 14.88
C ILE A 725 15.33 9.10 13.92
N THR A 726 15.68 9.47 12.68
CA THR A 726 14.70 10.00 11.71
C THR A 726 13.62 9.00 11.36
N GLY A 727 13.93 7.70 11.25
CA GLY A 727 12.90 6.67 11.04
C GLY A 727 11.82 6.67 12.12
N LYS A 728 12.23 6.70 13.41
CA LYS A 728 11.29 6.76 14.53
C LYS A 728 10.47 8.05 14.56
N ILE A 729 11.10 9.19 14.28
CA ILE A 729 10.41 10.48 14.26
C ILE A 729 9.38 10.52 13.11
N LEU A 730 9.73 10.02 11.92
CA LEU A 730 8.82 9.95 10.77
C LEU A 730 7.55 9.14 11.08
N ASP A 731 7.67 8.01 11.78
CA ASP A 731 6.52 7.19 12.17
C ASP A 731 5.63 7.88 13.20
N ILE A 732 6.21 8.64 14.11
CA ILE A 732 5.47 9.40 15.13
C ILE A 732 4.74 10.57 14.47
N ASP A 733 5.42 11.35 13.63
CA ASP A 733 4.83 12.52 12.97
C ASP A 733 3.75 12.12 11.97
N TYR A 734 3.94 11.02 11.22
CA TYR A 734 2.90 10.49 10.33
C TYR A 734 1.65 10.08 11.11
N ARG A 735 1.80 9.36 12.23
CA ARG A 735 0.68 8.97 13.11
C ARG A 735 -0.04 10.18 13.71
N ARG A 736 0.70 11.22 14.10
CA ARG A 736 0.12 12.48 14.62
C ARG A 736 -0.70 13.21 13.56
N VAL A 737 -0.15 13.38 12.36
CA VAL A 737 -0.86 14.07 11.27
C VAL A 737 -2.07 13.26 10.80
N LYS A 738 -1.98 11.93 10.79
CA LYS A 738 -3.12 11.04 10.54
C LYS A 738 -4.21 11.20 11.60
N ALA A 739 -3.87 11.15 12.89
CA ALA A 739 -4.84 11.34 13.96
C ALA A 739 -5.52 12.72 13.91
N GLN A 740 -4.77 13.78 13.58
CA GLN A 740 -5.32 15.12 13.39
C GLN A 740 -6.26 15.19 12.17
N HIS A 741 -5.89 14.54 11.08
CA HIS A 741 -6.73 14.46 9.89
C HIS A 741 -8.03 13.70 10.16
N ASP A 742 -7.93 12.52 10.77
CA ASP A 742 -9.07 11.69 11.15
C ASP A 742 -10.01 12.43 12.13
N SER A 743 -9.47 13.28 13.02
CA SER A 743 -10.28 14.14 13.90
C SER A 743 -10.96 15.32 13.19
N SER A 744 -10.37 15.85 12.12
CA SER A 744 -10.93 16.97 11.34
C SER A 744 -12.02 16.55 10.36
N ILE A 745 -12.09 15.26 10.01
CA ILE A 745 -13.17 14.68 9.19
C ILE A 745 -14.53 14.72 9.92
N THR A 746 -14.52 14.94 11.24
CA THR A 746 -15.74 15.12 12.05
C THR A 746 -16.48 16.44 11.77
N ASP A 747 -15.85 17.41 11.10
CA ASP A 747 -16.49 18.67 10.67
C ASP A 747 -17.14 18.52 9.27
N PRO A 748 -18.46 18.78 9.12
CA PRO A 748 -19.18 18.57 7.86
C PRO A 748 -18.69 19.46 6.69
N GLU A 749 -17.98 20.57 6.97
CA GLU A 749 -17.36 21.43 5.95
C GLU A 749 -15.96 20.93 5.51
N ALA A 750 -15.30 20.07 6.28
CA ALA A 750 -13.94 19.57 6.03
C ALA A 750 -13.87 18.25 5.25
N ASN A 751 -15.04 17.66 4.94
CA ASN A 751 -15.25 16.34 4.32
C ASN A 751 -14.64 16.15 2.90
N GLN A 752 -13.92 17.14 2.37
CA GLN A 752 -13.21 17.05 1.09
C GLN A 752 -11.69 17.28 1.21
N SER A 753 -11.15 17.41 2.43
CA SER A 753 -9.72 17.62 2.60
C SER A 753 -8.97 16.31 2.37
N GLU A 754 -8.18 16.25 1.30
CA GLU A 754 -7.26 15.15 1.01
C GLU A 754 -6.13 15.10 2.07
N PHE A 755 -5.69 13.91 2.47
CA PHE A 755 -4.62 13.76 3.46
C PHE A 755 -3.38 14.60 3.05
N PRO A 756 -2.91 15.54 3.89
CA PRO A 756 -1.84 16.47 3.55
C PRO A 756 -0.48 15.78 3.61
N LEU A 757 -0.19 14.95 2.61
CA LEU A 757 1.00 14.09 2.53
C LEU A 757 2.31 14.89 2.61
N GLU A 758 2.37 16.06 1.95
CA GLU A 758 3.52 16.97 2.01
C GLU A 758 3.80 17.42 3.45
N LYS A 759 2.75 17.79 4.18
CA LYS A 759 2.86 18.22 5.58
C LYS A 759 3.18 17.05 6.50
N ALA A 760 2.67 15.86 6.21
CA ALA A 760 2.94 14.66 6.99
C ALA A 760 4.39 14.17 6.86
N ARG A 761 4.98 14.25 5.65
CA ARG A 761 6.32 13.70 5.38
C ARG A 761 7.42 14.75 5.42
N LEU A 762 7.22 15.94 4.87
CA LEU A 762 8.31 16.93 4.68
C LEU A 762 8.48 17.92 5.84
N ARG A 763 7.66 17.87 6.89
CA ARG A 763 7.65 18.84 8.00
C ARG A 763 9.02 19.07 8.65
N LEU A 764 9.84 18.03 8.78
CA LEU A 764 11.15 18.10 9.43
C LEU A 764 12.26 18.57 8.49
N VAL A 765 12.02 18.57 7.18
CA VAL A 765 13.05 18.91 6.17
C VAL A 765 13.60 20.32 6.39
N PRO A 766 12.79 21.38 6.63
CA PRO A 766 13.34 22.71 6.90
C PRO A 766 14.26 22.77 8.13
N LEU A 767 13.94 22.01 9.19
CA LEU A 767 14.78 21.96 10.40
C LEU A 767 16.13 21.33 10.11
N PHE A 768 16.16 20.16 9.46
CA PHE A 768 17.41 19.51 9.05
C PHE A 768 18.20 20.38 8.08
N SER A 769 17.52 21.11 7.20
CA SER A 769 18.15 22.00 6.22
C SER A 769 18.89 23.15 6.89
N ILE A 770 18.24 23.84 7.84
CA ILE A 770 18.87 24.94 8.59
C ILE A 770 20.07 24.43 9.38
N LEU A 771 19.91 23.30 10.06
CA LEU A 771 20.98 22.71 10.86
C LEU A 771 22.18 22.30 9.99
N GLN A 772 21.94 21.77 8.78
CA GLN A 772 22.99 21.46 7.83
C GLN A 772 23.73 22.73 7.37
N CYS A 773 23.01 23.77 6.98
CA CYS A 773 23.60 25.06 6.58
C CYS A 773 24.50 25.64 7.68
N LEU A 774 24.04 25.64 8.93
CA LEU A 774 24.82 26.11 10.08
C LEU A 774 26.10 25.28 10.27
N SER A 775 26.00 23.95 10.14
CA SER A 775 27.15 23.05 10.27
C SER A 775 28.20 23.23 9.16
N ILE A 776 27.78 23.48 7.92
CA ILE A 776 28.69 23.74 6.77
C ILE A 776 29.39 25.10 6.90
N ILE A 777 28.67 26.15 7.30
CA ILE A 777 29.28 27.46 7.59
C ILE A 777 30.30 27.33 8.72
N LEU A 778 29.94 26.63 9.79
CA LEU A 778 30.82 26.39 10.93
C LEU A 778 32.09 25.65 10.47
N PHE A 779 31.96 24.60 9.65
CA PHE A 779 33.10 23.89 9.07
C PHE A 779 34.04 24.81 8.28
N GLY A 780 33.49 25.60 7.33
CA GLY A 780 34.31 26.44 6.45
C GLY A 780 35.08 27.54 7.18
N TRP A 781 34.43 28.25 8.10
CA TRP A 781 35.07 29.36 8.82
C TRP A 781 36.02 28.92 9.91
N THR A 782 35.77 27.77 10.54
CA THR A 782 36.69 27.24 11.57
C THR A 782 37.99 26.74 10.96
N ILE A 783 37.94 26.07 9.80
CA ILE A 783 39.14 25.65 9.06
C ILE A 783 39.90 26.84 8.47
N HIS A 784 39.22 27.95 8.16
CA HIS A 784 39.90 29.16 7.66
C HIS A 784 40.88 29.76 8.69
N TYR A 785 40.64 29.56 9.99
CA TYR A 785 41.50 30.05 11.08
C TYR A 785 42.11 28.89 11.91
N PRO A 786 42.98 28.04 11.31
CA PRO A 786 43.46 26.82 11.96
C PRO A 786 44.32 27.08 13.20
N HIS A 787 44.99 28.24 13.27
CA HIS A 787 45.79 28.63 14.44
C HIS A 787 44.97 29.19 15.62
N LYS A 788 43.70 29.53 15.39
CA LYS A 788 42.83 30.12 16.42
C LYS A 788 41.75 29.17 16.93
N VAL A 789 41.41 28.15 16.14
CA VAL A 789 40.32 27.22 16.43
C VAL A 789 40.85 25.80 16.53
N HIS A 790 40.48 25.10 17.60
CA HIS A 790 40.87 23.71 17.80
C HIS A 790 40.21 22.78 16.77
N ILE A 791 40.96 21.78 16.29
CA ILE A 791 40.53 20.82 15.25
C ILE A 791 39.23 20.07 15.60
N ALA A 792 38.91 19.93 16.88
CA ALA A 792 37.67 19.29 17.33
C ALA A 792 36.41 19.98 16.80
N VAL A 793 36.41 21.31 16.63
CA VAL A 793 35.23 22.07 16.20
C VAL A 793 34.77 21.69 14.78
N PRO A 794 35.63 21.74 13.74
CA PRO A 794 35.24 21.27 12.40
C PRO A 794 34.92 19.78 12.36
N ILE A 795 35.54 18.94 13.20
CA ILE A 795 35.18 17.52 13.28
C ILE A 795 33.75 17.35 13.80
N ILE A 796 33.36 18.05 14.88
CA ILE A 796 32.00 18.01 15.42
C ILE A 796 30.98 18.56 14.42
N SER A 797 31.32 19.59 13.64
CA SER A 797 30.40 20.10 12.61
C SER A 797 30.13 19.07 11.50
N THR A 798 31.11 18.24 11.16
CA THR A 798 30.91 17.15 10.19
C THR A 798 29.96 16.06 10.69
N PHE A 799 29.90 15.81 12.00
CA PHE A 799 28.89 14.92 12.61
C PHE A 799 27.47 15.43 12.36
N ILE A 800 27.24 16.73 12.64
CA ILE A 800 25.94 17.37 12.42
C ILE A 800 25.59 17.37 10.92
N THR A 801 26.58 17.62 10.07
CA THR A 801 26.41 17.56 8.61
C THR A 801 25.98 16.17 8.15
N GLY A 802 26.64 15.11 8.62
CA GLY A 802 26.32 13.72 8.27
C GLY A 802 24.92 13.31 8.74
N TRP A 803 24.56 13.67 9.98
CA TRP A 803 23.21 13.46 10.50
C TRP A 803 22.18 14.13 9.59
N THR A 804 22.24 15.44 9.44
CA THR A 804 21.23 16.21 8.72
C THR A 804 21.10 15.82 7.25
N ALA A 805 22.21 15.52 6.58
CA ALA A 805 22.20 15.10 5.18
C ALA A 805 21.47 13.77 4.98
N VAL A 806 21.80 12.73 5.76
CA VAL A 806 21.18 11.40 5.63
C VAL A 806 19.74 11.39 6.12
N SER A 807 19.42 12.16 7.16
CA SER A 807 18.04 12.37 7.60
C SER A 807 17.19 13.02 6.50
N THR A 808 17.70 14.08 5.87
CA THR A 808 17.00 14.75 4.75
C THR A 808 16.80 13.79 3.57
N GLN A 809 17.84 13.00 3.24
CA GLN A 809 17.76 11.97 2.20
C GLN A 809 16.68 10.93 2.49
N SER A 810 16.63 10.41 3.72
CA SER A 810 15.66 9.39 4.13
C SER A 810 14.22 9.89 4.04
N VAL A 811 13.98 11.14 4.46
CA VAL A 811 12.65 11.77 4.41
C VAL A 811 12.18 11.94 2.96
N VAL A 812 13.02 12.50 2.09
CA VAL A 812 12.67 12.75 0.69
C VAL A 812 12.49 11.45 -0.09
N MET A 813 13.33 10.44 0.16
CA MET A 813 13.19 9.13 -0.46
C MET A 813 11.86 8.47 -0.08
N THR A 814 11.48 8.54 1.20
CA THR A 814 10.17 8.03 1.69
C THR A 814 9.01 8.75 1.02
N TYR A 815 9.08 10.08 0.91
CA TYR A 815 8.06 10.88 0.23
C TYR A 815 7.91 10.52 -1.26
N LEU A 816 9.02 10.31 -1.97
CA LEU A 816 8.98 9.91 -3.39
C LEU A 816 8.37 8.52 -3.60
N VAL A 817 8.65 7.57 -2.70
CA VAL A 817 8.04 6.24 -2.73
C VAL A 817 6.53 6.31 -2.50
N ASP A 818 6.08 7.15 -1.56
CA ASP A 818 4.65 7.33 -1.28
C ASP A 818 3.90 7.97 -2.47
N ILE A 819 4.52 8.89 -3.21
CA ILE A 819 3.91 9.50 -4.41
C ILE A 819 3.89 8.55 -5.60
N PHE A 820 4.97 7.78 -5.78
CA PHE A 820 5.13 6.89 -6.93
C PHE A 820 5.10 5.42 -6.50
N HIS A 821 4.05 5.00 -5.78
CA HIS A 821 3.95 3.63 -5.27
C HIS A 821 4.10 2.56 -6.37
N ASP A 822 3.48 2.78 -7.54
CA ASP A 822 3.56 1.87 -8.70
C ASP A 822 4.92 1.84 -9.40
N ARG A 823 5.74 2.87 -9.20
CA ARG A 823 7.03 3.08 -9.90
C ARG A 823 8.15 3.47 -8.93
N SER A 824 8.11 2.90 -7.72
CA SER A 824 9.02 3.26 -6.61
C SER A 824 10.50 3.02 -6.94
N ALA A 825 10.81 1.94 -7.67
CA ALA A 825 12.16 1.67 -8.16
C ALA A 825 12.67 2.76 -9.12
N ALA A 826 11.83 3.20 -10.06
CA ALA A 826 12.19 4.27 -10.99
C ALA A 826 12.34 5.62 -10.27
N ALA A 827 11.49 5.92 -9.28
CA ALA A 827 11.62 7.12 -8.46
C ALA A 827 12.93 7.14 -7.63
N SER A 828 13.32 5.99 -7.07
CA SER A 828 14.62 5.83 -6.39
C SER A 828 15.79 6.10 -7.34
N ALA A 829 15.73 5.51 -8.54
CA ALA A 829 16.75 5.68 -9.56
C ALA A 829 16.86 7.14 -10.04
N SER A 830 15.74 7.85 -10.21
CA SER A 830 15.73 9.28 -10.55
C SER A 830 16.42 10.12 -9.49
N LEU A 831 16.12 9.86 -8.22
CA LEU A 831 16.73 10.59 -7.11
C LEU A 831 18.24 10.32 -7.05
N ASN A 832 18.64 9.06 -7.23
CA ASN A 832 20.04 8.65 -7.26
C ASN A 832 20.81 9.32 -8.41
N LEU A 833 20.23 9.34 -9.61
CA LEU A 833 20.82 9.98 -10.78
C LEU A 833 21.05 11.48 -10.52
N ALA A 834 20.03 12.19 -10.03
CA ALA A 834 20.12 13.63 -9.78
C ALA A 834 21.17 13.97 -8.71
N ARG A 835 21.12 13.31 -7.55
CA ARG A 835 22.04 13.60 -6.44
C ARG A 835 23.51 13.35 -6.84
N CYS A 836 23.78 12.27 -7.59
CA CYS A 836 25.12 11.92 -8.03
C CYS A 836 25.67 12.91 -9.07
N LEU A 837 24.86 13.35 -10.04
CA LEU A 837 25.29 14.32 -11.05
C LEU A 837 25.56 15.72 -10.45
N PHE A 838 24.70 16.18 -9.53
CA PHE A 838 24.94 17.45 -8.84
C PHE A 838 26.17 17.38 -7.94
N ALA A 839 26.36 16.26 -7.22
CA ALA A 839 27.56 16.05 -6.43
C ALA A 839 28.82 16.00 -7.29
N ALA A 840 28.78 15.34 -8.45
CA ALA A 840 29.90 15.32 -9.39
C ALA A 840 30.28 16.74 -9.84
N GLY A 841 29.30 17.55 -10.24
CA GLY A 841 29.51 18.95 -10.61
C GLY A 841 30.08 19.78 -9.46
N GLY A 842 29.48 19.67 -8.26
CA GLY A 842 29.96 20.38 -7.07
C GLY A 842 31.39 20.03 -6.68
N THR A 843 31.72 18.73 -6.64
CA THR A 843 33.07 18.24 -6.30
C THR A 843 34.12 18.70 -7.30
N SER A 844 33.78 18.85 -8.59
CA SER A 844 34.73 19.38 -9.59
C SER A 844 35.04 20.86 -9.39
N PHE A 845 34.11 21.63 -8.81
CA PHE A 845 34.21 23.09 -8.69
C PHE A 845 34.75 23.56 -7.34
N ILE A 846 34.63 22.75 -6.28
CA ILE A 846 34.92 23.20 -4.91
C ILE A 846 36.40 23.57 -4.69
N MET A 847 37.36 22.78 -5.17
CA MET A 847 38.78 23.07 -4.92
C MET A 847 39.27 24.32 -5.68
N PRO A 848 38.93 24.51 -6.97
CA PRO A 848 39.18 25.77 -7.67
C PRO A 848 38.56 26.98 -6.95
N MET A 849 37.33 26.82 -6.41
CA MET A 849 36.68 27.87 -5.63
C MET A 849 37.42 28.17 -4.33
N ILE A 850 37.86 27.16 -3.58
CA ILE A 850 38.65 27.33 -2.35
C ILE A 850 39.98 28.03 -2.66
N ASN A 851 40.65 27.66 -3.75
CA ASN A 851 41.92 28.27 -4.16
C ASN A 851 41.75 29.75 -4.57
N GLY A 852 40.62 30.10 -5.17
CA GLY A 852 40.34 31.47 -5.62
C GLY A 852 39.85 32.44 -4.53
N ILE A 853 38.92 32.01 -3.66
CA ILE A 853 38.26 32.90 -2.67
C ILE A 853 38.50 32.49 -1.21
N GLY A 854 39.23 31.39 -0.96
CA GLY A 854 39.50 30.88 0.37
C GLY A 854 38.40 29.98 0.94
N VAL A 855 38.75 29.22 1.98
CA VAL A 855 37.89 28.17 2.57
C VAL A 855 36.56 28.70 3.12
N GLY A 856 36.60 29.71 3.99
CA GLY A 856 35.38 30.27 4.62
C GLY A 856 34.38 30.84 3.60
N PRO A 857 34.80 31.74 2.70
CA PRO A 857 33.95 32.26 1.64
C PRO A 857 33.40 31.17 0.70
N ALA A 858 34.22 30.18 0.32
CA ALA A 858 33.78 29.06 -0.53
C ALA A 858 32.61 28.27 0.09
N PHE A 859 32.69 27.89 1.36
CA PHE A 859 31.58 27.22 2.03
C PHE A 859 30.39 28.14 2.33
N THR A 860 30.60 29.45 2.44
CA THR A 860 29.51 30.42 2.53
C THR A 860 28.71 30.48 1.21
N VAL A 861 29.38 30.41 0.05
CA VAL A 861 28.74 30.27 -1.25
C VAL A 861 27.95 28.96 -1.33
N CYS A 862 28.51 27.84 -0.87
CA CYS A 862 27.79 26.56 -0.81
C CYS A 862 26.48 26.68 0.00
N VAL A 863 26.51 27.35 1.15
CA VAL A 863 25.29 27.57 1.96
C VAL A 863 24.31 28.52 1.27
N ALA A 864 24.79 29.56 0.58
CA ALA A 864 23.90 30.40 -0.22
C ALA A 864 23.15 29.58 -1.29
N VAL A 865 23.82 28.63 -1.94
CA VAL A 865 23.18 27.70 -2.88
C VAL A 865 22.19 26.77 -2.19
N GLN A 866 22.48 26.26 -0.98
CA GLN A 866 21.52 25.47 -0.18
C GLN A 866 20.28 26.28 0.22
N VAL A 867 20.45 27.57 0.56
CA VAL A 867 19.34 28.48 0.87
C VAL A 867 18.47 28.73 -0.37
N LEU A 868 19.08 28.91 -1.55
CA LEU A 868 18.33 28.97 -2.82
C LEU A 868 17.59 27.65 -3.11
N GLY A 869 18.19 26.51 -2.76
CA GLY A 869 17.55 25.20 -2.85
C GLY A 869 16.23 25.10 -2.07
N LEU A 870 16.09 25.82 -0.95
CA LEU A 870 14.84 25.86 -0.17
C LEU A 870 13.66 26.44 -0.95
N LEU A 871 13.90 27.26 -1.98
CA LEU A 871 12.83 27.72 -2.87
C LEU A 871 12.14 26.54 -3.56
N SER A 872 12.91 25.52 -3.96
CA SER A 872 12.37 24.31 -4.60
C SER A 872 11.53 23.49 -3.62
N LEU A 873 11.95 23.41 -2.36
CA LEU A 873 11.16 22.82 -1.29
C LEU A 873 9.85 23.61 -1.04
N GLY A 874 9.92 24.95 -1.04
CA GLY A 874 8.76 25.83 -0.91
C GLY A 874 7.76 25.67 -2.06
N ILE A 875 8.25 25.49 -3.29
CA ILE A 875 7.44 25.16 -4.47
C ILE A 875 6.69 23.84 -4.23
N GLN A 876 7.38 22.80 -3.75
CA GLN A 876 6.75 21.51 -3.46
C GLN A 876 5.65 21.64 -2.40
N PHE A 877 5.90 22.35 -1.30
CA PHE A 877 4.89 22.59 -0.26
C PHE A 877 3.67 23.37 -0.78
N ARG A 878 3.87 24.34 -1.67
CA ARG A 878 2.78 25.21 -2.16
C ARG A 878 1.96 24.57 -3.28
N TYR A 879 2.59 23.79 -4.16
CA TYR A 879 1.96 23.28 -5.38
C TYR A 879 1.83 21.76 -5.44
N GLY A 880 2.51 20.99 -4.58
CA GLY A 880 2.50 19.52 -4.60
C GLY A 880 1.10 18.92 -4.54
N SER A 881 0.29 19.36 -3.57
CA SER A 881 -1.11 18.92 -3.43
C SER A 881 -1.96 19.28 -4.65
N LYS A 882 -1.80 20.48 -5.22
CA LYS A 882 -2.52 20.91 -6.43
C LYS A 882 -2.16 20.07 -7.65
N TRP A 883 -0.87 19.74 -7.83
CA TRP A 883 -0.44 18.92 -8.95
C TRP A 883 -1.00 17.50 -8.84
N ARG A 884 -1.02 16.92 -7.65
CA ARG A 884 -1.53 15.57 -7.39
C ARG A 884 -3.03 15.43 -7.73
N ARG A 885 -3.85 16.41 -7.31
CA ARG A 885 -5.27 16.51 -7.72
C ARG A 885 -5.46 16.56 -9.23
N GLY A 886 -4.61 17.33 -9.92
CA GLY A 886 -4.63 17.42 -11.38
C GLY A 886 -4.34 16.08 -12.05
N SER A 887 -3.35 15.33 -11.56
CA SER A 887 -3.01 14.02 -12.14
C SER A 887 -4.06 12.94 -11.91
N GLU A 888 -4.75 12.93 -10.77
CA GLU A 888 -5.87 12.03 -10.53
C GLU A 888 -7.04 12.36 -11.46
N THR A 889 -7.34 13.66 -11.62
CA THR A 889 -8.37 14.12 -12.56
C THR A 889 -8.05 13.72 -14.01
N ASP A 890 -6.79 13.82 -14.44
CA ASP A 890 -6.34 13.43 -15.78
C ASP A 890 -6.35 11.90 -15.98
N ARG A 891 -6.03 11.10 -14.93
CA ARG A 891 -6.14 9.63 -14.97
C ARG A 891 -7.59 9.19 -15.10
N VAL A 892 -8.52 9.82 -14.38
CA VAL A 892 -9.96 9.56 -14.49
C VAL A 892 -10.51 9.96 -15.87
N LYS A 893 -9.95 11.03 -16.47
CA LYS A 893 -10.34 11.44 -17.84
C LYS A 893 -9.82 10.52 -18.94
N ASN A 894 -8.62 9.94 -18.80
CA ASN A 894 -8.03 9.04 -19.79
C ASN A 894 -8.47 7.57 -19.65
N SER A 895 -9.13 7.23 -18.53
CA SER A 895 -9.75 5.90 -18.31
C SER A 895 -11.22 5.85 -18.74
N ARG A 896 -11.79 7.00 -19.14
CA ARG A 896 -13.04 7.13 -19.89
C ARG A 896 -12.71 7.34 -21.36
#